data_AF-A0A560F027-F1
#
_entry.id   AF-A0A560F027-F1
#
_cell.length_a   1.000
_cell.length_b   1.000
_cell.length_c   1.000
_cell.angle_alpha   90.00
_cell.angle_beta   90.00
_cell.angle_gamma   90.00
#
_symmetry.space_group_name_H-M   'P 1'
#
loop_
_entity.id
_entity.type
_entity.pdbx_description
1 polymer ?
#
loop_
_entity_poly.entity_id
_entity_poly.type
_entity_poly.pdbx_seq_one_letter_code
_entity_poly.pdbx_strand_id
1 'polypeptide(L)'
;MTLSSTPVLHDEGDAVRILAERDDEIAKLTRALADRDRTIAYLNQLAGTRGRSLQDVEATNVALRAELARTYQSRSWRLTGPLRWLLRRTFQGRAAMATLLWGFRRRGLKATLMDVRRIRYDHGITGVKFWLLNGVAPGGAAQGEPGTDLAAARGALADVRGPDGYVYRASRPPADLDARLKDLSTTFSIVVPVYNTPPALLEAAVRSVERQWYPHWQLVLVDDASPNPATRAALERPRDPRVTILRQAANQGISGATNAGLAAATGDFVVFLDHDDELTADCLYELALCIAAHDPDFVYSDEDKITEDGRFTQPFFKPDWSPDTMMSTMYTCHVSCVRRSLLNELGGLRPEYDGCQDWDLVLRLAERTTRIQHVTKVLYHWRIIPQSTAADLNAKPYVVSVSERLRADTLARRGLKGTLEPLPQLPSYHRVRYDIRGTPTISIIIPSRDNQPVLSACLDSIRARSSYDRYEVVVLDNGSREPATLGYLNRIRAWPGVKVIRHDAPFNYSELNNLGVAAATGDILLFLNDDTEVLTTDWLERMAGYAQLDHVGAVGAKLLYPGGEQVQHAGVLNLFNGPSHAFLRQDRNHYGYFLRNLLEYNWLAVTGACLMVERRKFEAVGGFDETLPVAYNDVDLCMRLHEAGYYNVMCQAAELIHHESISRGLDFVSPEKMARLEQERGRLYDRHPGLFLHDPFGNPNLHPNGGNFEIA
;
A
#
# COMPACT_ATOMS: atom_id res chain seq x y z
N MET A 1 67.76 47.28 -40.14
CA MET A 1 67.60 48.05 -38.89
C MET A 1 66.18 48.60 -38.86
N THR A 2 65.28 47.94 -38.12
CA THR A 2 64.27 48.53 -37.22
C THR A 2 63.42 47.39 -36.63
N LEU A 3 63.19 47.51 -35.33
CA LEU A 3 62.68 46.51 -34.40
C LEU A 3 61.17 46.29 -34.57
N SER A 4 60.70 45.05 -34.44
CA SER A 4 59.30 44.75 -34.12
C SER A 4 59.24 43.67 -33.04
N SER A 5 58.52 44.03 -31.98
CA SER A 5 58.34 43.41 -30.68
C SER A 5 57.88 41.95 -30.67
N THR A 6 58.56 41.13 -29.87
CA THR A 6 58.03 39.91 -29.27
C THR A 6 57.00 40.26 -28.18
N PRO A 7 55.80 39.65 -28.15
CA PRO A 7 54.95 39.72 -26.97
C PRO A 7 55.44 38.75 -25.91
N VAL A 8 55.55 39.26 -24.69
CA VAL A 8 55.94 38.56 -23.46
C VAL A 8 54.80 37.62 -23.01
N LEU A 9 55.21 36.44 -22.56
CA LEU A 9 54.42 35.40 -21.90
C LEU A 9 53.60 35.96 -20.73
N HIS A 10 52.27 35.82 -20.81
CA HIS A 10 51.37 35.77 -19.67
C HIS A 10 50.55 34.50 -19.83
N ASP A 11 50.92 33.37 -19.18
CA ASP A 11 49.92 32.42 -18.68
C ASP A 11 50.41 31.27 -17.76
N GLU A 12 51.30 31.51 -16.79
CA GLU A 12 51.66 30.44 -15.83
C GLU A 12 50.53 30.14 -14.82
N GLY A 13 49.56 31.05 -14.65
CA GLY A 13 48.47 30.93 -13.69
C GLY A 13 47.33 30.00 -14.14
N ASP A 14 46.87 30.10 -15.39
CA ASP A 14 45.78 29.23 -15.88
C ASP A 14 46.26 27.79 -16.14
N ALA A 15 47.54 27.60 -16.51
CA ALA A 15 48.12 26.27 -16.67
C ALA A 15 48.12 25.47 -15.34
N VAL A 16 48.42 26.12 -14.21
CA VAL A 16 48.42 25.48 -12.88
C VAL A 16 46.99 25.16 -12.42
N ARG A 17 46.01 26.03 -12.72
CA ARG A 17 44.60 25.77 -12.38
C ARG A 17 44.04 24.59 -13.17
N ILE A 18 44.32 24.52 -14.47
CA ILE A 18 43.86 23.43 -15.35
C ILE A 18 44.47 22.09 -14.93
N LEU A 19 45.74 22.08 -14.47
CA LEU A 19 46.38 20.86 -13.96
C LEU A 19 45.74 20.40 -12.65
N ALA A 20 45.44 21.32 -11.72
CA ALA A 20 44.78 20.99 -10.46
C ALA A 20 43.34 20.44 -10.65
N GLU A 21 42.58 21.02 -11.59
CA GLU A 21 41.24 20.53 -11.95
C GLU A 21 41.29 19.12 -12.57
N ARG A 22 42.29 18.85 -13.42
CA ARG A 22 42.53 17.52 -13.98
C ARG A 22 42.93 16.49 -12.93
N ASP A 23 43.77 16.87 -11.96
CA ASP A 23 44.19 15.97 -10.88
C ASP A 23 43.00 15.59 -9.98
N ASP A 24 42.08 16.51 -9.70
CA ASP A 24 40.85 16.21 -8.95
C ASP A 24 39.89 15.30 -9.74
N GLU A 25 39.78 15.51 -11.05
CA GLU A 25 38.97 14.68 -11.94
C GLU A 25 39.56 13.26 -12.08
N ILE A 26 40.88 13.13 -12.18
CA ILE A 26 41.59 11.84 -12.13
C ILE A 26 41.32 11.16 -10.79
N ALA A 27 41.41 11.87 -9.65
CA ALA A 27 41.15 11.31 -8.33
C ALA A 27 39.68 10.86 -8.14
N LYS A 28 38.71 11.53 -8.78
CA LYS A 28 37.31 11.08 -8.82
C LYS A 28 37.14 9.83 -9.67
N LEU A 29 37.74 9.78 -10.86
CA LEU A 29 37.66 8.63 -11.76
C LEU A 29 38.36 7.40 -11.15
N THR A 30 39.48 7.57 -10.45
CA THR A 30 40.16 6.47 -9.73
C THR A 30 39.30 5.90 -8.62
N ARG A 31 38.57 6.73 -7.86
CA ARG A 31 37.61 6.27 -6.84
C ARG A 31 36.43 5.51 -7.46
N ALA A 32 35.87 6.02 -8.56
CA ALA A 32 34.78 5.37 -9.29
C ALA A 32 35.19 4.02 -9.90
N LEU A 33 36.44 3.91 -10.38
CA LEU A 33 37.02 2.64 -10.84
C LEU A 33 37.17 1.63 -9.69
N ALA A 34 37.70 2.07 -8.55
CA ALA A 34 37.85 1.19 -7.38
C ALA A 34 36.50 0.65 -6.86
N ASP A 35 35.44 1.46 -6.86
CA ASP A 35 34.10 1.01 -6.48
C ASP A 35 33.46 0.09 -7.52
N ARG A 36 33.71 0.32 -8.82
CA ARG A 36 33.32 -0.62 -9.88
C ARG A 36 34.02 -1.96 -9.73
N ASP A 37 35.31 -1.97 -9.43
CA ASP A 37 36.07 -3.21 -9.22
C ASP A 37 35.56 -4.00 -8.01
N ARG A 38 35.21 -3.31 -6.91
CA ARG A 38 34.53 -3.94 -5.75
C ARG A 38 33.17 -4.51 -6.14
N THR A 39 32.39 -3.78 -6.93
CA THR A 39 31.08 -4.24 -7.42
C THR A 39 31.22 -5.49 -8.30
N ILE A 40 32.20 -5.51 -9.19
CA ILE A 40 32.50 -6.68 -10.05
C ILE A 40 32.93 -7.87 -9.19
N ALA A 41 33.79 -7.67 -8.19
CA ALA A 41 34.19 -8.73 -7.27
C ALA A 41 33.00 -9.32 -6.51
N TYR A 42 32.09 -8.47 -6.03
CA TYR A 42 30.85 -8.88 -5.37
C TYR A 42 29.90 -9.64 -6.32
N LEU A 43 29.69 -9.14 -7.53
CA LEU A 43 28.85 -9.81 -8.54
C LEU A 43 29.41 -11.18 -8.93
N ASN A 44 30.73 -11.32 -9.03
CA ASN A 44 31.40 -12.60 -9.28
C ASN A 44 31.21 -13.58 -8.11
N GLN A 45 31.29 -13.09 -6.86
CA GLN A 45 31.01 -13.91 -5.68
C GLN A 45 29.53 -14.35 -5.63
N LEU A 46 28.61 -13.46 -5.97
CA LEU A 46 27.18 -13.76 -6.04
C LEU A 46 26.86 -14.77 -7.15
N ALA A 47 27.48 -14.61 -8.33
CA ALA A 47 27.36 -15.56 -9.44
C ALA A 47 27.88 -16.95 -9.05
N GLY A 48 29.03 -17.01 -8.36
CA GLY A 48 29.58 -18.27 -7.84
C GLY A 48 28.70 -18.90 -6.75
N THR A 49 27.97 -18.11 -5.98
CA THR A 49 27.04 -18.60 -4.94
C THR A 49 25.73 -19.11 -5.55
N ARG A 50 25.19 -18.39 -6.55
CA ARG A 50 24.03 -18.85 -7.34
C ARG A 50 24.34 -20.10 -8.17
N GLY A 51 25.56 -20.21 -8.72
CA GLY A 51 26.02 -21.41 -9.41
C GLY A 51 26.02 -22.64 -8.51
N ARG A 52 26.48 -22.51 -7.26
CA ARG A 52 26.41 -23.57 -6.25
C ARG A 52 24.96 -23.94 -5.89
N SER A 53 24.10 -22.95 -5.66
CA SER A 53 22.68 -23.18 -5.37
C SER A 53 21.95 -23.89 -6.53
N LEU A 54 22.25 -23.55 -7.78
CA LEU A 54 21.72 -24.25 -8.96
C LEU A 54 22.16 -25.73 -8.98
N GLN A 55 23.43 -26.01 -8.68
CA GLN A 55 23.94 -27.38 -8.59
C GLN A 55 23.25 -28.18 -7.47
N ASP A 56 22.99 -27.57 -6.32
CA ASP A 56 22.27 -28.21 -5.21
C ASP A 56 20.81 -28.52 -5.57
N VAL A 57 20.14 -27.61 -6.29
CA VAL A 57 18.77 -27.82 -6.80
C VAL A 57 18.74 -28.95 -7.83
N GLU A 58 19.71 -28.99 -8.75
CA GLU A 58 19.83 -30.08 -9.72
C GLU A 58 20.11 -31.42 -9.05
N ALA A 59 21.01 -31.47 -8.07
CA ALA A 59 21.30 -32.66 -7.28
C ALA A 59 20.06 -33.16 -6.53
N THR A 60 19.29 -32.24 -5.94
CA THR A 60 18.02 -32.55 -5.26
C THR A 60 16.98 -33.09 -6.24
N ASN A 61 16.87 -32.51 -7.44
CA ASN A 61 15.96 -32.97 -8.48
C ASN A 61 16.30 -34.40 -8.93
N VAL A 62 17.60 -34.69 -9.10
CA VAL A 62 18.09 -36.03 -9.44
C VAL A 62 17.79 -37.03 -8.31
N ALA A 63 18.02 -36.66 -7.05
CA ALA A 63 17.72 -37.50 -5.89
C ALA A 63 16.22 -37.83 -5.78
N LEU A 64 15.35 -36.82 -5.93
CA LEU A 64 13.90 -36.98 -5.93
C LEU A 64 13.43 -37.87 -7.08
N ARG A 65 13.97 -37.70 -8.29
CA ARG A 65 13.66 -38.58 -9.44
C ARG A 65 14.06 -40.03 -9.16
N ALA A 66 15.20 -40.26 -8.53
CA ALA A 66 15.64 -41.60 -8.14
C ALA A 66 14.75 -42.20 -7.04
N GLU A 67 14.28 -41.41 -6.07
CA GLU A 67 13.33 -41.84 -5.05
C GLU A 67 11.95 -42.16 -5.62
N LEU A 68 11.47 -41.35 -6.57
CA LEU A 68 10.22 -41.61 -7.30
C LEU A 68 10.32 -42.92 -8.07
N ALA A 69 11.45 -43.17 -8.74
CA ALA A 69 11.72 -44.41 -9.46
C ALA A 69 11.75 -45.63 -8.51
N ARG A 70 12.40 -45.51 -7.34
CA ARG A 70 12.40 -46.56 -6.30
C ARG A 70 10.99 -46.85 -5.79
N THR A 71 10.20 -45.81 -5.55
CA THR A 71 8.81 -45.92 -5.12
C THR A 71 7.98 -46.67 -6.17
N TYR A 72 8.12 -46.31 -7.45
CA TYR A 72 7.42 -46.96 -8.56
C TYR A 72 7.85 -48.42 -8.79
N GLN A 73 9.09 -48.78 -8.44
CA GLN A 73 9.60 -50.14 -8.52
C GLN A 73 9.33 -50.98 -7.25
N SER A 74 8.90 -50.36 -6.15
CA SER A 74 8.67 -51.04 -4.87
C SER A 74 7.58 -52.11 -4.95
N ARG A 75 7.73 -53.17 -4.14
CA ARG A 75 6.74 -54.27 -4.05
C ARG A 75 5.38 -53.76 -3.57
N SER A 76 5.33 -52.82 -2.63
CA SER A 76 4.09 -52.20 -2.14
C SER A 76 3.37 -51.43 -3.24
N TRP A 77 4.09 -50.68 -4.08
CA TRP A 77 3.51 -49.98 -5.22
C TRP A 77 2.94 -50.95 -6.25
N ARG A 78 3.65 -52.05 -6.54
CA ARG A 78 3.17 -53.08 -7.48
C ARG A 78 1.96 -53.86 -6.92
N LEU A 79 1.99 -54.27 -5.65
CA LEU A 79 0.91 -55.01 -4.99
C LEU A 79 -0.37 -54.18 -4.81
N THR A 80 -0.24 -52.89 -4.53
CA THR A 80 -1.40 -51.98 -4.42
C THR A 80 -1.89 -51.47 -5.78
N GLY A 81 -1.26 -51.87 -6.89
CA GLY A 81 -1.63 -51.47 -8.24
C GLY A 81 -3.12 -51.68 -8.56
N PRO A 82 -3.70 -52.88 -8.32
CA PRO A 82 -5.12 -53.13 -8.56
C PRO A 82 -6.04 -52.27 -7.71
N LEU A 83 -5.72 -52.08 -6.42
CA LEU A 83 -6.51 -51.24 -5.51
C LEU A 83 -6.46 -49.77 -5.92
N ARG A 84 -5.28 -49.25 -6.29
CA ARG A 84 -5.12 -47.86 -6.74
C ARG A 84 -5.74 -47.64 -8.11
N TRP A 85 -5.73 -48.64 -8.98
CA TRP A 85 -6.48 -48.60 -10.23
C TRP A 85 -7.98 -48.53 -9.97
N LEU A 86 -8.50 -49.35 -9.04
CA LEU A 86 -9.91 -49.34 -8.65
C LEU A 86 -10.31 -47.98 -8.04
N LEU A 87 -9.55 -47.48 -7.07
CA LEU A 87 -9.78 -46.17 -6.43
C LEU A 87 -9.66 -45.02 -7.44
N ARG A 88 -8.72 -45.09 -8.38
CA ARG A 88 -8.60 -44.09 -9.44
C ARG A 88 -9.80 -44.13 -10.38
N ARG A 89 -10.30 -45.33 -10.73
CA ARG A 89 -11.51 -45.50 -11.56
C ARG A 89 -12.76 -44.98 -10.85
N THR A 90 -12.92 -45.23 -9.55
CA THR A 90 -14.06 -44.73 -8.77
C THR A 90 -14.02 -43.21 -8.64
N PHE A 91 -12.86 -42.62 -8.33
CA PHE A 91 -12.68 -41.18 -8.28
C PHE A 91 -12.94 -40.51 -9.63
N GLN A 92 -12.36 -41.07 -10.71
CA GLN A 92 -12.57 -40.58 -12.07
C GLN A 92 -14.04 -40.66 -12.51
N GLY A 93 -14.76 -41.72 -12.14
CA GLY A 93 -16.19 -41.84 -12.40
C GLY A 93 -17.02 -40.79 -11.66
N ARG A 94 -16.72 -40.54 -10.38
CA ARG A 94 -17.41 -39.52 -9.58
C ARG A 94 -17.15 -38.10 -10.11
N ALA A 95 -15.90 -37.78 -10.44
CA ALA A 95 -15.53 -36.49 -11.04
C ALA A 95 -16.23 -36.28 -12.39
N ALA A 96 -16.20 -37.28 -13.28
CA ALA A 96 -16.89 -37.22 -14.57
C ALA A 96 -18.41 -37.02 -14.42
N MET A 97 -19.04 -37.73 -13.49
CA MET A 97 -20.47 -37.60 -13.21
C MET A 97 -20.80 -36.22 -12.64
N ALA A 98 -19.98 -35.70 -11.72
CA ALA A 98 -20.16 -34.36 -11.15
C ALA A 98 -20.04 -33.28 -12.23
N THR A 99 -19.04 -33.36 -13.11
CA THR A 99 -18.86 -32.43 -14.24
C THR A 99 -20.05 -32.46 -15.20
N LEU A 100 -20.57 -33.65 -15.54
CA LEU A 100 -21.76 -33.80 -16.40
C LEU A 100 -23.02 -33.26 -15.73
N LEU A 101 -23.27 -33.61 -14.46
CA LEU A 101 -24.43 -33.12 -13.70
C LEU A 101 -24.38 -31.60 -13.52
N TRP A 102 -23.20 -31.05 -13.27
CA TRP A 102 -22.98 -29.61 -13.22
C TRP A 102 -23.29 -28.96 -14.56
N GLY A 103 -22.76 -29.51 -15.66
CA GLY A 103 -23.05 -29.03 -17.01
C GLY A 103 -24.55 -29.07 -17.32
N PHE A 104 -25.21 -30.19 -17.03
CA PHE A 104 -26.64 -30.38 -17.25
C PHE A 104 -27.50 -29.44 -16.41
N ARG A 105 -27.20 -29.28 -15.12
CA ARG A 105 -27.94 -28.36 -14.24
C ARG A 105 -27.77 -26.90 -14.66
N ARG A 106 -26.59 -26.52 -15.13
CA ARG A 106 -26.26 -25.12 -15.41
C ARG A 106 -26.62 -24.68 -16.83
N ARG A 107 -26.54 -25.57 -17.82
CA ARG A 107 -26.70 -25.24 -19.24
C ARG A 107 -27.73 -26.12 -19.98
N GLY A 108 -28.28 -27.12 -19.31
CA GLY A 108 -29.21 -28.08 -19.92
C GLY A 108 -28.51 -29.20 -20.71
N LEU A 109 -29.21 -30.32 -20.85
CA LEU A 109 -28.71 -31.55 -21.48
C LEU A 109 -28.15 -31.33 -22.89
N LYS A 110 -28.85 -30.54 -23.70
CA LYS A 110 -28.50 -30.30 -25.12
C LYS A 110 -27.19 -29.53 -25.27
N ALA A 111 -26.95 -28.50 -24.45
CA ALA A 111 -25.73 -27.70 -24.51
C ALA A 111 -24.50 -28.48 -24.02
N THR A 112 -24.65 -29.24 -22.93
CA THR A 112 -23.55 -30.09 -22.42
C THR A 112 -23.18 -31.19 -23.41
N LEU A 113 -24.15 -31.78 -24.12
CA LEU A 113 -23.86 -32.74 -25.19
C LEU A 113 -23.15 -32.09 -26.39
N MET A 114 -23.47 -30.83 -26.72
CA MET A 114 -22.74 -30.07 -27.73
C MET A 114 -21.32 -29.74 -27.30
N ASP A 115 -21.08 -29.40 -26.03
CA ASP A 115 -19.73 -29.21 -25.47
C ASP A 115 -18.92 -30.50 -25.55
N VAL A 116 -19.50 -31.64 -25.17
CA VAL A 116 -18.85 -32.94 -25.29
C VAL A 116 -18.51 -33.25 -26.76
N ARG A 117 -19.43 -32.96 -27.68
CA ARG A 117 -19.22 -33.19 -29.12
C ARG A 117 -18.15 -32.27 -29.70
N ARG A 118 -18.13 -31.00 -29.31
CA ARG A 118 -17.11 -30.01 -29.69
C ARG A 118 -15.73 -30.42 -29.17
N ILE A 119 -15.60 -30.68 -27.87
CA ILE A 119 -14.34 -31.12 -27.27
C ILE A 119 -13.86 -32.44 -27.89
N ARG A 120 -14.78 -33.35 -28.24
CA ARG A 120 -14.44 -34.57 -28.97
C ARG A 120 -13.92 -34.28 -30.37
N TYR A 121 -14.49 -33.30 -31.06
CA TYR A 121 -14.05 -32.89 -32.38
C TYR A 121 -12.66 -32.23 -32.32
N ASP A 122 -12.47 -31.28 -31.41
CA ASP A 122 -11.26 -30.46 -31.30
C ASP A 122 -10.07 -31.21 -30.67
N HIS A 123 -10.34 -32.08 -29.69
CA HIS A 123 -9.30 -32.69 -28.85
C HIS A 123 -9.45 -34.22 -28.69
N GLY A 124 -10.31 -34.83 -29.49
CA GLY A 124 -10.53 -36.27 -29.48
C GLY A 124 -11.12 -36.80 -28.16
N ILE A 125 -11.11 -38.12 -28.02
CA ILE A 125 -11.62 -38.80 -26.81
C ILE A 125 -10.77 -38.44 -25.58
N THR A 126 -9.47 -38.20 -25.77
CA THR A 126 -8.55 -37.81 -24.71
C THR A 126 -8.92 -36.46 -24.12
N GLY A 127 -9.33 -35.50 -24.96
CA GLY A 127 -9.79 -34.19 -24.53
C GLY A 127 -11.12 -34.24 -23.77
N VAL A 128 -12.07 -35.06 -24.22
CA VAL A 128 -13.33 -35.29 -23.49
C VAL A 128 -13.04 -35.90 -22.12
N LYS A 129 -12.12 -36.86 -22.05
CA LYS A 129 -11.72 -37.47 -20.78
C LYS A 129 -11.08 -36.45 -19.85
N PHE A 130 -10.22 -35.56 -20.36
CA PHE A 130 -9.62 -34.49 -19.57
C PHE A 130 -10.68 -33.52 -19.03
N TRP A 131 -11.61 -33.10 -19.88
CA TRP A 131 -12.71 -32.23 -19.47
C TRP A 131 -13.61 -32.86 -18.42
N LEU A 132 -14.02 -34.12 -18.61
CA LEU A 132 -14.84 -34.85 -17.63
C LEU A 132 -14.17 -34.91 -16.25
N LEU A 133 -12.85 -35.08 -16.21
CA LEU A 133 -12.12 -35.25 -14.95
C LEU A 133 -11.76 -33.95 -14.25
N ASN A 134 -11.59 -32.85 -14.98
CA ASN A 134 -11.09 -31.60 -14.43
C ASN A 134 -12.09 -30.44 -14.51
N GLY A 135 -13.24 -30.62 -15.17
CA GLY A 135 -14.25 -29.58 -15.34
C GLY A 135 -13.87 -28.47 -16.33
N VAL A 136 -12.70 -28.55 -16.97
CA VAL A 136 -12.14 -27.52 -17.87
C VAL A 136 -11.64 -28.18 -19.17
N ALA A 137 -11.92 -27.56 -20.32
CA ALA A 137 -11.52 -28.11 -21.61
C ALA A 137 -9.98 -28.00 -21.77
N PRO A 138 -9.31 -29.01 -22.36
CA PRO A 138 -7.87 -28.96 -22.57
C PRO A 138 -7.51 -27.85 -23.56
N GLY A 139 -6.43 -27.11 -23.29
CA GLY A 139 -5.97 -26.00 -24.14
C GLY A 139 -6.59 -24.63 -23.84
N GLY A 140 -7.36 -24.49 -22.75
CA GLY A 140 -7.93 -23.21 -22.29
C GLY A 140 -6.93 -22.23 -21.66
N ALA A 141 -5.74 -22.08 -22.24
CA ALA A 141 -4.79 -21.00 -21.96
C ALA A 141 -4.21 -20.48 -23.28
N ALA A 142 -4.46 -19.20 -23.56
CA ALA A 142 -3.87 -18.36 -24.60
C ALA A 142 -3.94 -18.85 -26.06
N GLN A 143 -4.86 -18.25 -26.84
CA GLN A 143 -4.66 -17.68 -28.19
C GLN A 143 -6.03 -17.54 -28.88
N GLY A 144 -6.38 -16.34 -29.33
CA GLY A 144 -7.62 -16.10 -30.08
C GLY A 144 -7.49 -14.90 -30.99
N GLU A 145 -7.55 -15.17 -32.29
CA GLU A 145 -8.01 -14.30 -33.38
C GLU A 145 -8.48 -15.21 -34.54
N PRO A 146 -9.27 -14.73 -35.53
CA PRO A 146 -10.47 -13.90 -35.42
C PRO A 146 -11.65 -14.43 -36.28
N GLY A 147 -12.88 -14.02 -35.96
CA GLY A 147 -14.09 -14.20 -36.79
C GLY A 147 -14.83 -15.54 -36.61
N THR A 148 -16.16 -15.63 -36.60
CA THR A 148 -17.21 -14.76 -37.11
C THR A 148 -18.54 -15.08 -36.41
N ASP A 149 -19.34 -14.02 -36.26
CA ASP A 149 -20.80 -14.00 -36.25
C ASP A 149 -21.56 -14.63 -35.06
N LEU A 150 -21.72 -13.82 -34.01
CA LEU A 150 -22.89 -13.88 -33.12
C LEU A 150 -23.46 -12.46 -32.93
N ALA A 151 -23.84 -11.84 -34.05
CA ALA A 151 -24.72 -10.69 -34.07
C ALA A 151 -26.16 -11.12 -33.73
N ALA A 152 -26.47 -11.54 -32.49
CA ALA A 152 -27.85 -11.72 -32.01
C ALA A 152 -27.99 -11.95 -30.49
N ALA A 153 -27.45 -11.08 -29.63
CA ALA A 153 -27.98 -10.87 -28.27
C ALA A 153 -27.35 -9.61 -27.64
N ARG A 154 -28.04 -8.46 -27.77
CA ARG A 154 -27.64 -7.19 -27.17
C ARG A 154 -27.98 -7.16 -25.68
N GLY A 155 -27.03 -6.68 -24.86
CA GLY A 155 -27.32 -5.73 -23.78
C GLY A 155 -26.91 -6.09 -22.35
N ALA A 156 -25.61 -6.12 -22.03
CA ALA A 156 -25.01 -5.66 -20.77
C ALA A 156 -23.52 -6.04 -20.72
N LEU A 157 -22.63 -5.04 -20.72
CA LEU A 157 -21.19 -5.11 -20.39
C LEU A 157 -20.49 -6.40 -20.82
N ALA A 158 -20.15 -6.49 -22.11
CA ALA A 158 -19.21 -7.51 -22.59
C ALA A 158 -17.86 -7.35 -21.86
N ASP A 159 -17.20 -8.46 -21.54
CA ASP A 159 -15.84 -8.52 -20.98
C ASP A 159 -14.84 -7.83 -21.94
N VAL A 160 -14.79 -6.49 -21.94
CA VAL A 160 -13.81 -5.74 -22.70
C VAL A 160 -12.53 -5.71 -21.88
N ARG A 161 -11.51 -6.41 -22.37
CA ARG A 161 -10.17 -6.36 -21.77
C ARG A 161 -9.63 -4.94 -21.88
N GLY A 162 -9.23 -4.37 -20.75
CA GLY A 162 -8.42 -3.15 -20.71
C GLY A 162 -7.06 -3.36 -21.42
N PRO A 163 -6.33 -2.28 -21.70
CA PRO A 163 -5.04 -2.33 -22.41
C PRO A 163 -4.01 -3.28 -21.76
N ASP A 164 -4.09 -3.50 -20.44
CA ASP A 164 -3.18 -4.38 -19.70
C ASP A 164 -3.76 -5.78 -19.41
N GLY A 165 -4.90 -6.12 -20.02
CA GLY A 165 -5.59 -7.40 -19.80
C GLY A 165 -6.48 -7.46 -18.55
N TYR A 166 -6.56 -6.38 -17.77
CA TYR A 166 -7.52 -6.21 -16.68
C TYR A 166 -8.96 -6.28 -17.19
N VAL A 167 -9.84 -6.93 -16.42
CA VAL A 167 -11.28 -7.06 -16.71
C VAL A 167 -12.05 -6.83 -15.43
N TYR A 168 -12.77 -5.71 -15.38
CA TYR A 168 -13.77 -5.50 -14.33
C TYR A 168 -14.93 -6.48 -14.52
N ARG A 169 -15.27 -7.20 -13.46
CA ARG A 169 -16.39 -8.16 -13.44
C ARG A 169 -17.54 -7.59 -12.62
N ALA A 170 -18.56 -7.11 -13.32
CA ALA A 170 -19.75 -6.59 -12.66
C ALA A 170 -20.39 -7.62 -11.72
N SER A 171 -20.69 -7.17 -10.50
CA SER A 171 -21.43 -7.95 -9.51
C SER A 171 -22.80 -8.38 -10.05
N ARG A 172 -23.31 -9.49 -9.52
CA ARG A 172 -24.67 -9.97 -9.81
C ARG A 172 -25.52 -9.93 -8.55
N PRO A 173 -26.82 -9.57 -8.65
CA PRO A 173 -27.71 -9.60 -7.51
C PRO A 173 -27.68 -10.98 -6.83
N PRO A 174 -27.60 -11.05 -5.50
CA PRO A 174 -27.76 -12.31 -4.79
C PRO A 174 -29.17 -12.86 -5.03
N ALA A 175 -29.33 -14.18 -5.01
CA ALA A 175 -30.60 -14.83 -5.34
C ALA A 175 -31.75 -14.47 -4.37
N ASP A 176 -31.39 -14.05 -3.16
CA ASP A 176 -32.27 -13.65 -2.06
C ASP A 176 -32.28 -12.12 -1.83
N LEU A 177 -31.92 -11.31 -2.84
CA LEU A 177 -31.83 -9.86 -2.74
C LEU A 177 -33.09 -9.24 -2.10
N ASP A 178 -34.29 -9.59 -2.57
CA ASP A 178 -35.55 -9.04 -2.05
C ASP A 178 -35.79 -9.33 -0.56
N ALA A 179 -35.27 -10.45 -0.06
CA ALA A 179 -35.33 -10.76 1.37
C ALA A 179 -34.34 -9.88 2.14
N ARG A 180 -33.10 -9.80 1.67
CA ARG A 180 -32.03 -8.99 2.29
C ARG A 180 -32.37 -7.50 2.32
N LEU A 181 -33.09 -6.99 1.31
CA LEU A 181 -33.51 -5.59 1.25
C LEU A 181 -34.54 -5.23 2.33
N LYS A 182 -35.37 -6.17 2.81
CA LYS A 182 -36.40 -5.89 3.83
C LYS A 182 -35.82 -5.51 5.18
N ASP A 183 -34.61 -5.97 5.47
CA ASP A 183 -33.93 -5.72 6.74
C ASP A 183 -33.09 -4.42 6.70
N LEU A 184 -33.08 -3.71 5.56
CA LEU A 184 -32.29 -2.49 5.36
C LEU A 184 -33.22 -1.28 5.20
N SER A 185 -33.08 -0.30 6.09
CA SER A 185 -33.92 0.91 6.10
C SER A 185 -33.19 2.21 5.75
N THR A 186 -31.89 2.14 5.47
CA THR A 186 -31.07 3.32 5.15
C THR A 186 -31.62 4.06 3.93
N THR A 187 -31.68 5.38 3.98
CA THR A 187 -32.09 6.18 2.81
C THR A 187 -30.92 7.02 2.30
N PHE A 188 -30.79 7.13 0.97
CA PHE A 188 -29.70 7.87 0.33
C PHE A 188 -30.21 9.07 -0.47
N SER A 189 -29.47 10.18 -0.42
CA SER A 189 -29.55 11.26 -1.41
C SER A 189 -28.26 11.32 -2.22
N ILE A 190 -28.34 11.03 -3.52
CA ILE A 190 -27.21 11.14 -4.44
C ILE A 190 -27.20 12.58 -4.97
N VAL A 191 -26.12 13.33 -4.71
CA VAL A 191 -26.01 14.72 -5.13
C VAL A 191 -25.04 14.83 -6.29
N VAL A 192 -25.49 15.42 -7.40
CA VAL A 192 -24.74 15.55 -8.65
C VAL A 192 -24.75 17.02 -9.11
N PRO A 193 -23.66 17.79 -8.90
CA PRO A 193 -23.51 19.10 -9.53
C PRO A 193 -23.27 18.91 -11.03
N VAL A 194 -23.98 19.66 -11.88
CA VAL A 194 -23.94 19.53 -13.35
C VAL A 194 -23.57 20.87 -13.98
N TYR A 195 -22.53 20.88 -14.81
CA TYR A 195 -22.16 22.06 -15.59
C TYR A 195 -21.63 21.69 -16.98
N ASN A 196 -22.39 22.00 -18.03
CA ASN A 196 -22.02 21.77 -19.44
C ASN A 196 -21.62 20.33 -19.80
N THR A 197 -22.09 19.35 -19.04
CA THR A 197 -21.80 17.93 -19.27
C THR A 197 -22.34 17.47 -20.62
N PRO A 198 -21.57 16.71 -21.42
CA PRO A 198 -22.07 16.07 -22.62
C PRO A 198 -23.29 15.18 -22.31
N PRO A 199 -24.39 15.28 -23.08
CA PRO A 199 -25.63 14.56 -22.80
C PRO A 199 -25.46 13.04 -22.59
N ALA A 200 -24.61 12.39 -23.39
CA ALA A 200 -24.40 10.95 -23.29
C ALA A 200 -23.75 10.54 -21.95
N LEU A 201 -22.87 11.38 -21.39
CA LEU A 201 -22.22 11.11 -20.11
C LEU A 201 -23.18 11.34 -18.96
N LEU A 202 -23.93 12.45 -18.99
CA LEU A 202 -24.95 12.74 -17.99
C LEU A 202 -26.03 11.65 -17.95
N GLU A 203 -26.47 11.16 -19.12
CA GLU A 203 -27.41 10.05 -19.20
C GLU A 203 -26.85 8.74 -18.67
N ALA A 204 -25.55 8.48 -18.83
CA ALA A 204 -24.89 7.32 -18.24
C ALA A 204 -24.85 7.43 -16.71
N ALA A 205 -24.49 8.60 -16.18
CA ALA A 205 -24.46 8.89 -14.75
C ALA A 205 -25.84 8.68 -14.11
N VAL A 206 -26.89 9.32 -14.66
CA VAL A 206 -28.27 9.14 -14.17
C VAL A 206 -28.70 7.67 -14.24
N ARG A 207 -28.42 6.99 -15.35
CA ARG A 207 -28.79 5.58 -15.54
C ARG A 207 -28.08 4.66 -14.55
N SER A 208 -26.86 5.00 -14.12
CA SER A 208 -26.12 4.24 -13.12
C SER A 208 -26.83 4.26 -11.75
N VAL A 209 -27.50 5.37 -11.42
CA VAL A 209 -28.34 5.52 -10.21
C VAL A 209 -29.69 4.82 -10.38
N GLU A 210 -30.34 4.96 -11.54
CA GLU A 210 -31.63 4.31 -11.82
C GLU A 210 -31.54 2.77 -11.75
N ARG A 211 -30.36 2.19 -12.02
CA ARG A 211 -30.09 0.74 -12.03
C ARG A 211 -29.69 0.16 -10.68
N GLN A 212 -29.63 0.96 -9.63
CA GLN A 212 -29.24 0.48 -8.30
C GLN A 212 -30.17 -0.64 -7.83
N TRP A 213 -29.58 -1.70 -7.27
CA TRP A 213 -30.34 -2.80 -6.66
C TRP A 213 -31.10 -2.36 -5.41
N TYR A 214 -30.54 -1.36 -4.72
CA TYR A 214 -31.14 -0.77 -3.54
C TYR A 214 -32.19 0.29 -3.93
N PRO A 215 -33.44 0.22 -3.45
CA PRO A 215 -34.51 1.07 -3.96
C PRO A 215 -34.68 2.41 -3.23
N HIS A 216 -34.11 2.56 -2.02
CA HIS A 216 -34.36 3.69 -1.12
C HIS A 216 -33.40 4.86 -1.37
N TRP A 217 -33.62 5.57 -2.47
CA TRP A 217 -32.79 6.71 -2.85
C TRP A 217 -33.58 7.88 -3.42
N GLN A 218 -32.96 9.06 -3.36
CA GLN A 218 -33.30 10.29 -4.08
C GLN A 218 -32.08 10.71 -4.92
N LEU A 219 -32.28 11.08 -6.18
CA LEU A 219 -31.23 11.68 -7.01
C LEU A 219 -31.47 13.18 -7.10
N VAL A 220 -30.49 14.00 -6.72
CA VAL A 220 -30.56 15.47 -6.76
C VAL A 220 -29.56 15.97 -7.81
N LEU A 221 -30.08 16.34 -8.98
CA LEU A 221 -29.32 16.94 -10.06
C LEU A 221 -29.34 18.47 -9.90
N VAL A 222 -28.18 19.11 -9.84
CA VAL A 222 -28.07 20.57 -9.69
C VAL A 222 -27.43 21.17 -10.93
N ASP A 223 -28.22 21.78 -11.81
CA ASP A 223 -27.72 22.53 -12.96
C ASP A 223 -27.09 23.85 -12.47
N ASP A 224 -25.77 23.94 -12.52
CA ASP A 224 -25.00 25.13 -12.13
C ASP A 224 -24.95 26.18 -13.27
N ALA A 225 -26.13 26.48 -13.80
CA ALA A 225 -26.37 27.38 -14.92
C ALA A 225 -25.63 26.98 -16.22
N SER A 226 -25.79 25.72 -16.67
CA SER A 226 -25.20 25.24 -17.92
C SER A 226 -25.64 26.08 -19.14
N PRO A 227 -24.74 26.82 -19.83
CA PRO A 227 -25.10 27.53 -21.05
C PRO A 227 -25.53 26.59 -22.18
N ASN A 228 -24.94 25.38 -22.26
CA ASN A 228 -25.22 24.43 -23.32
C ASN A 228 -26.69 23.97 -23.31
N PRO A 229 -27.49 24.28 -24.35
CA PRO A 229 -28.88 23.85 -24.43
C PRO A 229 -29.05 22.33 -24.47
N ALA A 230 -28.06 21.59 -24.98
CA ALA A 230 -28.12 20.13 -25.05
C ALA A 230 -28.00 19.49 -23.66
N THR A 231 -27.15 20.03 -22.79
CA THR A 231 -27.05 19.61 -21.38
C THR A 231 -28.36 19.88 -20.65
N ARG A 232 -28.92 21.09 -20.79
CA ARG A 232 -30.23 21.43 -20.20
C ARG A 232 -31.36 20.53 -20.71
N ALA A 233 -31.37 20.21 -22.00
CA ALA A 233 -32.35 19.28 -22.56
C ALA A 233 -32.17 17.83 -22.07
N ALA A 234 -30.94 17.42 -21.74
CA ALA A 234 -30.65 16.11 -21.16
C ALA A 234 -31.14 16.01 -19.70
N LEU A 235 -31.02 17.09 -18.92
CA LEU A 235 -31.55 17.18 -17.55
C LEU A 235 -33.06 17.00 -17.46
N GLU A 236 -33.83 17.30 -18.52
CA GLU A 236 -35.29 17.09 -18.55
C GLU A 236 -35.73 15.66 -18.89
N ARG A 237 -34.80 14.79 -19.28
CA ARG A 237 -35.10 13.42 -19.73
C ARG A 237 -35.45 12.45 -18.60
N PRO A 238 -34.80 12.48 -17.43
CA PRO A 238 -35.14 11.58 -16.33
C PRO A 238 -36.62 11.71 -15.95
N ARG A 239 -37.31 10.58 -15.83
CA ARG A 239 -38.75 10.52 -15.50
C ARG A 239 -39.02 9.82 -14.16
N ASP A 240 -38.00 9.25 -13.54
CA ASP A 240 -38.15 8.58 -12.25
C ASP A 240 -38.57 9.62 -11.18
N PRO A 241 -39.65 9.37 -10.43
CA PRO A 241 -40.17 10.32 -9.44
C PRO A 241 -39.20 10.60 -8.28
N ARG A 242 -38.16 9.79 -8.10
CA ARG A 242 -37.10 9.99 -7.11
C ARG A 242 -36.05 11.01 -7.56
N VAL A 243 -36.13 11.51 -8.80
CA VAL A 243 -35.20 12.50 -9.34
C VAL A 243 -35.71 13.92 -9.08
N THR A 244 -34.91 14.71 -8.39
CA THR A 244 -35.11 16.14 -8.14
C THR A 244 -34.11 16.92 -8.97
N ILE A 245 -34.59 17.92 -9.73
CA ILE A 245 -33.74 18.78 -10.55
C ILE A 245 -33.81 20.20 -10.00
N LEU A 246 -32.65 20.73 -9.60
CA LEU A 246 -32.47 22.12 -9.18
C LEU A 246 -31.77 22.89 -10.30
N ARG A 247 -32.15 24.15 -10.50
CA ARG A 247 -31.50 25.04 -11.45
C ARG A 247 -31.01 26.30 -10.76
N GLN A 248 -29.72 26.56 -10.85
CA GLN A 248 -29.12 27.77 -10.34
C GLN A 248 -29.30 28.91 -11.33
N ALA A 249 -29.52 30.12 -10.81
CA ALA A 249 -29.65 31.32 -11.64
C ALA A 249 -28.31 31.77 -12.26
N ALA A 250 -27.20 31.41 -11.63
CA ALA A 250 -25.84 31.71 -12.05
C ALA A 250 -24.92 30.56 -11.63
N ASN A 251 -23.79 30.42 -12.32
CA ASN A 251 -22.76 29.45 -11.96
C ASN A 251 -22.13 29.84 -10.61
N GLN A 252 -22.20 28.95 -9.63
CA GLN A 252 -21.66 29.14 -8.27
C GLN A 252 -20.46 28.23 -7.97
N GLY A 253 -19.96 27.50 -8.97
CA GLY A 253 -18.87 26.56 -8.79
C GLY A 253 -19.33 25.24 -8.16
N ILE A 254 -18.42 24.27 -8.11
CA ILE A 254 -18.72 22.90 -7.68
C ILE A 254 -19.22 22.85 -6.24
N SER A 255 -18.60 23.59 -5.31
CA SER A 255 -19.08 23.65 -3.92
C SER A 255 -20.44 24.31 -3.80
N GLY A 256 -20.68 25.40 -4.53
CA GLY A 256 -21.96 26.12 -4.49
C GLY A 256 -23.13 25.27 -5.01
N ALA A 257 -22.95 24.63 -6.16
CA ALA A 257 -23.92 23.70 -6.72
C ALA A 257 -24.16 22.49 -5.81
N THR A 258 -23.09 21.89 -5.28
CA THR A 258 -23.23 20.74 -4.39
C THR A 258 -23.96 21.11 -3.10
N ASN A 259 -23.64 22.24 -2.48
CA ASN A 259 -24.32 22.74 -1.29
C ASN A 259 -25.83 23.00 -1.52
N ALA A 260 -26.21 23.50 -2.70
CA ALA A 260 -27.63 23.62 -3.07
C ALA A 260 -28.31 22.23 -3.15
N GLY A 261 -27.58 21.22 -3.65
CA GLY A 261 -28.03 19.83 -3.64
C GLY A 261 -28.15 19.25 -2.22
N LEU A 262 -27.18 19.52 -1.35
CA LEU A 262 -27.21 19.12 0.07
C LEU A 262 -28.43 19.72 0.79
N ALA A 263 -28.80 20.96 0.49
CA ALA A 263 -29.98 21.60 1.08
C ALA A 263 -31.31 20.93 0.66
N ALA A 264 -31.36 20.29 -0.51
CA ALA A 264 -32.51 19.53 -0.99
C ALA A 264 -32.47 18.02 -0.63
N ALA A 265 -31.36 17.54 -0.06
CA ALA A 265 -31.15 16.15 0.27
C ALA A 265 -32.06 15.70 1.44
N THR A 266 -32.77 14.60 1.24
CA THR A 266 -33.72 14.03 2.22
C THR A 266 -33.24 12.74 2.87
N GLY A 267 -32.31 12.03 2.25
CA GLY A 267 -31.79 10.75 2.75
C GLY A 267 -30.98 10.89 4.04
N ASP A 268 -30.91 9.83 4.82
CA ASP A 268 -30.09 9.76 6.04
C ASP A 268 -28.60 9.91 5.73
N PHE A 269 -28.19 9.45 4.54
CA PHE A 269 -26.85 9.56 4.01
C PHE A 269 -26.85 10.28 2.66
N VAL A 270 -25.79 11.04 2.40
CA VAL A 270 -25.52 11.68 1.12
C VAL A 270 -24.42 10.92 0.41
N VAL A 271 -24.62 10.64 -0.88
CA VAL A 271 -23.62 10.04 -1.76
C VAL A 271 -23.23 11.05 -2.82
N PHE A 272 -21.93 11.34 -2.96
CA PHE A 272 -21.42 12.24 -4.00
C PHE A 272 -21.18 11.47 -5.29
N LEU A 273 -21.61 12.04 -6.42
CA LEU A 273 -21.41 11.48 -7.75
C LEU A 273 -21.12 12.62 -8.74
N ASP A 274 -20.05 12.48 -9.52
CA ASP A 274 -19.74 13.40 -10.59
C ASP A 274 -20.65 13.17 -11.80
N HIS A 275 -20.98 14.24 -12.51
CA HIS A 275 -21.99 14.25 -13.56
C HIS A 275 -21.65 13.41 -14.80
N ASP A 276 -20.41 12.97 -14.93
CA ASP A 276 -19.85 12.20 -16.05
C ASP A 276 -19.36 10.80 -15.67
N ASP A 277 -19.51 10.43 -14.39
CA ASP A 277 -19.09 9.15 -13.83
C ASP A 277 -20.26 8.19 -13.59
N GLU A 278 -19.95 6.94 -13.24
CA GLU A 278 -20.96 5.90 -13.03
C GLU A 278 -20.77 5.19 -11.68
N LEU A 279 -21.88 5.00 -10.94
CA LEU A 279 -21.92 4.07 -9.81
C LEU A 279 -22.10 2.64 -10.31
N THR A 280 -21.51 1.66 -9.62
CA THR A 280 -21.84 0.25 -9.88
C THR A 280 -23.26 -0.06 -9.42
N ALA A 281 -23.94 -1.00 -10.06
CA ALA A 281 -25.35 -1.30 -9.76
C ALA A 281 -25.61 -1.80 -8.32
N ASP A 282 -24.56 -2.29 -7.65
CA ASP A 282 -24.56 -2.75 -6.26
C ASP A 282 -24.10 -1.69 -5.25
N CYS A 283 -23.66 -0.50 -5.69
CA CYS A 283 -23.09 0.54 -4.84
C CYS A 283 -23.94 0.87 -3.61
N LEU A 284 -25.19 1.33 -3.79
CA LEU A 284 -26.05 1.70 -2.66
C LEU A 284 -26.42 0.50 -1.77
N TYR A 285 -26.44 -0.70 -2.34
CA TYR A 285 -26.71 -1.92 -1.60
C TYR A 285 -25.56 -2.27 -0.65
N GLU A 286 -24.33 -2.23 -1.14
CA GLU A 286 -23.12 -2.48 -0.34
C GLU A 286 -22.92 -1.39 0.73
N LEU A 287 -23.20 -0.13 0.39
CA LEU A 287 -23.22 0.96 1.38
C LEU A 287 -24.26 0.72 2.48
N ALA A 288 -25.48 0.29 2.12
CA ALA A 288 -26.52 -0.01 3.11
C ALA A 288 -26.15 -1.19 4.01
N LEU A 289 -25.51 -2.24 3.47
CA LEU A 289 -24.99 -3.36 4.27
C LEU A 289 -23.92 -2.91 5.25
N CYS A 290 -22.97 -2.11 4.79
CA CYS A 290 -21.94 -1.52 5.65
C CYS A 290 -22.56 -0.67 6.76
N ILE A 291 -23.55 0.17 6.42
CA ILE A 291 -24.23 1.03 7.37
C ILE A 291 -25.01 0.24 8.42
N ALA A 292 -25.73 -0.80 8.00
CA ALA A 292 -26.46 -1.66 8.93
C ALA A 292 -25.53 -2.46 9.87
N ALA A 293 -24.35 -2.86 9.39
CA ALA A 293 -23.40 -3.66 10.15
C ALA A 293 -22.56 -2.84 11.14
N HIS A 294 -22.18 -1.62 10.77
CA HIS A 294 -21.16 -0.85 11.48
C HIS A 294 -21.60 0.53 11.95
N ASP A 295 -22.77 1.01 11.49
CA ASP A 295 -23.28 2.35 11.76
C ASP A 295 -22.18 3.43 11.57
N PRO A 296 -21.59 3.61 10.38
CA PRO A 296 -20.54 4.61 10.13
C PRO A 296 -21.11 6.02 9.95
N ASP A 297 -20.27 7.02 10.13
CA ASP A 297 -20.57 8.42 9.76
C ASP A 297 -20.04 8.77 8.37
N PHE A 298 -18.99 8.09 7.93
CA PHE A 298 -18.41 8.21 6.59
C PHE A 298 -18.03 6.84 6.05
N VAL A 299 -18.43 6.56 4.81
CA VAL A 299 -18.09 5.34 4.07
C VAL A 299 -17.47 5.72 2.74
N TYR A 300 -16.35 5.09 2.41
CA TYR A 300 -15.74 5.15 1.09
C TYR A 300 -15.51 3.74 0.53
N SER A 301 -15.27 3.64 -0.79
CA SER A 301 -15.03 2.37 -1.46
C SER A 301 -13.78 2.40 -2.33
N ASP A 302 -13.35 1.24 -2.79
CA ASP A 302 -12.45 1.16 -3.95
C ASP A 302 -13.13 1.76 -5.20
N GLU A 303 -12.32 2.13 -6.18
CA GLU A 303 -12.77 2.71 -7.45
C GLU A 303 -11.98 2.13 -8.62
N ASP A 304 -12.49 2.34 -9.82
CA ASP A 304 -11.80 1.98 -11.06
C ASP A 304 -11.99 3.10 -12.07
N LYS A 305 -11.13 3.16 -13.08
CA LYS A 305 -11.26 4.12 -14.16
C LYS A 305 -11.86 3.50 -15.40
N ILE A 306 -12.77 4.25 -16.02
CA ILE A 306 -13.41 3.90 -17.29
C ILE A 306 -12.96 4.86 -18.39
N THR A 307 -12.51 4.32 -19.52
CA THR A 307 -12.13 5.11 -20.70
C THR A 307 -13.37 5.62 -21.45
N GLU A 308 -13.19 6.56 -22.38
CA GLU A 308 -14.29 7.06 -23.23
C GLU A 308 -14.99 5.95 -24.03
N ASP A 309 -14.26 4.90 -24.43
CA ASP A 309 -14.81 3.74 -25.13
C ASP A 309 -15.39 2.65 -24.20
N GLY A 310 -15.48 2.94 -22.90
CA GLY A 310 -16.15 2.11 -21.91
C GLY A 310 -15.30 0.94 -21.39
N ARG A 311 -13.97 1.02 -21.51
CA ARG A 311 -13.04 -0.01 -20.98
C ARG A 311 -12.59 0.36 -19.59
N PHE A 312 -12.54 -0.63 -18.70
CA PHE A 312 -11.98 -0.48 -17.37
C PHE A 312 -10.47 -0.72 -17.41
N THR A 313 -9.68 0.04 -16.66
CA THR A 313 -8.22 0.00 -16.84
C THR A 313 -7.35 0.27 -15.62
N GLN A 314 -7.80 0.99 -14.59
CA GLN A 314 -6.94 1.45 -13.50
C GLN A 314 -7.68 1.36 -12.17
N PRO A 315 -7.84 0.15 -11.60
CA PRO A 315 -8.44 0.00 -10.28
C PRO A 315 -7.54 0.62 -9.21
N PHE A 316 -8.16 1.34 -8.28
CA PHE A 316 -7.54 1.80 -7.06
C PHE A 316 -8.13 1.05 -5.87
N PHE A 317 -7.34 0.09 -5.38
CA PHE A 317 -7.58 -0.71 -4.20
C PHE A 317 -6.98 0.00 -2.98
N LYS A 318 -7.85 0.64 -2.22
CA LYS A 318 -7.51 1.56 -1.14
C LYS A 318 -7.24 0.79 0.16
N PRO A 319 -6.45 1.36 1.09
CA PRO A 319 -6.39 0.88 2.46
C PRO A 319 -7.64 1.31 3.25
N ASP A 320 -7.82 0.73 4.44
CA ASP A 320 -8.73 1.24 5.45
C ASP A 320 -8.28 2.62 5.97
N TRP A 321 -9.11 3.24 6.83
CA TRP A 321 -8.94 4.64 7.22
C TRP A 321 -7.52 4.92 7.74
N SER A 322 -6.86 5.91 7.14
CA SER A 322 -5.44 6.20 7.32
C SER A 322 -5.22 7.71 7.44
N PRO A 323 -5.17 8.27 8.67
CA PRO A 323 -5.17 9.72 8.89
C PRO A 323 -3.92 10.42 8.36
N ASP A 324 -2.76 9.77 8.43
CA ASP A 324 -1.49 10.34 7.96
C ASP A 324 -1.37 10.20 6.44
N THR A 325 -1.84 9.08 5.88
CA THR A 325 -2.00 8.96 4.43
C THR A 325 -2.93 10.05 3.89
N MET A 326 -4.05 10.33 4.57
CA MET A 326 -4.99 11.38 4.18
C MET A 326 -4.37 12.78 4.22
N MET A 327 -3.37 13.01 5.07
CA MET A 327 -2.62 14.28 5.07
C MET A 327 -1.64 14.38 3.90
N SER A 328 -1.10 13.25 3.44
CA SER A 328 -0.19 13.17 2.29
C SER A 328 -0.92 13.25 0.95
N THR A 329 -2.04 12.55 0.82
CA THR A 329 -2.79 12.40 -0.43
C THR A 329 -4.27 12.10 -0.17
N MET A 330 -5.16 12.68 -0.99
CA MET A 330 -6.58 12.37 -0.97
C MET A 330 -6.82 11.00 -1.61
N TYR A 331 -6.87 9.94 -0.80
CA TYR A 331 -7.01 8.56 -1.32
C TYR A 331 -8.44 8.02 -1.28
N THR A 332 -9.34 8.61 -0.49
CA THR A 332 -10.72 8.10 -0.31
C THR A 332 -11.58 8.37 -1.54
N CYS A 333 -11.33 9.48 -2.25
CA CYS A 333 -11.92 9.87 -3.53
C CYS A 333 -13.39 9.44 -3.67
N HIS A 334 -13.67 8.50 -4.57
CA HIS A 334 -15.01 8.07 -4.92
C HIS A 334 -15.21 6.56 -4.61
N VAL A 335 -16.42 6.07 -4.34
CA VAL A 335 -17.60 6.83 -3.94
C VAL A 335 -17.43 7.32 -2.50
N SER A 336 -17.90 8.53 -2.19
CA SER A 336 -17.93 9.08 -0.83
C SER A 336 -19.38 9.17 -0.33
N CYS A 337 -19.67 8.49 0.78
CA CYS A 337 -20.99 8.42 1.40
C CYS A 337 -20.93 8.92 2.84
N VAL A 338 -21.64 10.01 3.15
CA VAL A 338 -21.52 10.70 4.45
C VAL A 338 -22.89 10.82 5.12
N ARG A 339 -22.94 10.60 6.43
CA ARG A 339 -24.15 10.83 7.22
C ARG A 339 -24.59 12.29 7.11
N ARG A 340 -25.84 12.51 6.69
CA ARG A 340 -26.37 13.85 6.42
C ARG A 340 -26.35 14.76 7.64
N SER A 341 -26.61 14.22 8.83
CA SER A 341 -26.56 15.01 10.08
C SER A 341 -25.17 15.60 10.33
N LEU A 342 -24.11 14.84 10.06
CA LEU A 342 -22.74 15.30 10.21
C LEU A 342 -22.35 16.31 9.11
N LEU A 343 -22.79 16.11 7.86
CA LEU A 343 -22.62 17.11 6.80
C LEU A 343 -23.26 18.46 7.16
N ASN A 344 -24.46 18.42 7.74
CA ASN A 344 -25.17 19.63 8.18
C ASN A 344 -24.44 20.34 9.33
N GLU A 345 -23.91 19.60 10.29
CA GLU A 345 -23.08 20.15 11.37
C GLU A 345 -21.83 20.86 10.81
N LEU A 346 -21.20 20.26 9.79
CA LEU A 346 -20.00 20.78 9.14
C LEU A 346 -20.25 21.96 8.19
N GLY A 347 -21.52 22.25 7.85
CA GLY A 347 -21.88 23.33 6.91
C GLY A 347 -21.59 23.03 5.43
N GLY A 348 -21.42 21.76 5.05
CA GLY A 348 -21.18 21.35 3.67
C GLY A 348 -19.77 21.61 3.14
N LEU A 349 -19.68 21.94 1.84
CA LEU A 349 -18.44 22.20 1.11
C LEU A 349 -18.06 23.68 1.15
N ARG A 350 -16.76 23.96 1.15
CA ARG A 350 -16.19 25.30 1.26
C ARG A 350 -15.67 25.78 -0.10
N PRO A 351 -16.32 26.77 -0.77
CA PRO A 351 -15.96 27.20 -2.13
C PRO A 351 -14.53 27.73 -2.29
N GLU A 352 -13.92 28.24 -1.23
CA GLU A 352 -12.52 28.69 -1.25
C GLU A 352 -11.50 27.55 -1.49
N TYR A 353 -11.96 26.29 -1.38
CA TYR A 353 -11.22 25.07 -1.67
C TYR A 353 -11.74 24.30 -2.89
N ASP A 354 -12.51 24.93 -3.78
CA ASP A 354 -12.84 24.32 -5.08
C ASP A 354 -11.56 23.75 -5.74
N GLY A 355 -11.66 22.57 -6.35
CA GLY A 355 -10.54 21.76 -6.84
C GLY A 355 -9.95 20.79 -5.79
N CYS A 356 -10.16 21.03 -4.50
CA CYS A 356 -9.79 20.14 -3.40
C CYS A 356 -10.91 20.01 -2.35
N GLN A 357 -12.14 20.35 -2.72
CA GLN A 357 -13.28 20.49 -1.81
C GLN A 357 -13.62 19.17 -1.10
N ASP A 358 -13.42 18.03 -1.76
CA ASP A 358 -13.68 16.71 -1.18
C ASP A 358 -12.62 16.36 -0.14
N TRP A 359 -11.36 16.72 -0.40
CA TRP A 359 -10.27 16.54 0.56
C TRP A 359 -10.50 17.38 1.81
N ASP A 360 -10.98 18.62 1.62
CA ASP A 360 -11.37 19.50 2.71
C ASP A 360 -12.47 18.86 3.58
N LEU A 361 -13.53 18.39 2.94
CA LEU A 361 -14.64 17.77 3.62
C LEU A 361 -14.19 16.56 4.43
N VAL A 362 -13.39 15.66 3.86
CA VAL A 362 -12.94 14.45 4.55
C VAL A 362 -12.01 14.77 5.73
N LEU A 363 -11.12 15.75 5.60
CA LEU A 363 -10.27 16.18 6.73
C LEU A 363 -11.10 16.76 7.89
N ARG A 364 -12.17 17.50 7.60
CA ARG A 364 -13.11 18.02 8.61
C ARG A 364 -14.01 16.93 9.19
N LEU A 365 -14.42 15.94 8.39
CA LEU A 365 -15.15 14.76 8.88
C LEU A 365 -14.33 13.99 9.91
N ALA A 366 -13.06 13.71 9.59
CA ALA A 366 -12.13 13.02 10.48
C ALA A 366 -11.85 13.78 11.80
N GLU A 367 -12.07 15.09 11.84
CA GLU A 367 -11.97 15.90 13.07
C GLU A 367 -13.20 15.75 13.98
N ARG A 368 -14.30 15.19 13.47
CA ARG A 368 -15.58 15.02 14.20
C ARG A 368 -15.93 13.58 14.51
N THR A 369 -15.40 12.62 13.77
CA THR A 369 -15.74 11.20 13.94
C THR A 369 -14.56 10.28 13.68
N THR A 370 -14.57 9.15 14.38
CA THR A 370 -13.71 7.99 14.11
C THR A 370 -14.49 6.84 13.47
N ARG A 371 -15.80 6.98 13.27
CA ARG A 371 -16.70 5.96 12.67
C ARG A 371 -16.60 6.01 11.14
N ILE A 372 -15.42 5.73 10.62
CA ILE A 372 -15.11 5.74 9.19
C ILE A 372 -14.96 4.30 8.72
N GLN A 373 -15.64 3.93 7.63
CA GLN A 373 -15.62 2.58 7.10
C GLN A 373 -15.22 2.54 5.63
N HIS A 374 -14.52 1.47 5.27
CA HIS A 374 -14.08 1.20 3.91
C HIS A 374 -14.79 -0.03 3.38
N VAL A 375 -15.34 0.05 2.16
CA VAL A 375 -15.87 -1.09 1.42
C VAL A 375 -14.86 -1.47 0.35
N THR A 376 -14.19 -2.62 0.52
CA THR A 376 -13.15 -3.15 -0.38
C THR A 376 -13.71 -3.74 -1.68
N LYS A 377 -14.62 -2.99 -2.33
CA LYS A 377 -15.24 -3.29 -3.62
C LYS A 377 -15.15 -2.04 -4.47
N VAL A 378 -14.89 -2.24 -5.76
CA VAL A 378 -15.04 -1.16 -6.75
C VAL A 378 -16.52 -0.84 -6.83
N LEU A 379 -16.94 0.32 -6.30
CA LEU A 379 -18.33 0.79 -6.35
C LEU A 379 -18.51 2.06 -7.20
N TYR A 380 -17.42 2.53 -7.80
CA TYR A 380 -17.38 3.75 -8.60
C TYR A 380 -16.49 3.57 -9.83
N HIS A 381 -16.93 4.13 -10.95
CA HIS A 381 -16.21 4.16 -12.20
C HIS A 381 -15.92 5.60 -12.63
N TRP A 382 -14.67 6.02 -12.44
CA TRP A 382 -14.19 7.36 -12.74
C TRP A 382 -13.78 7.49 -14.21
N ARG A 383 -14.40 8.40 -14.95
CA ARG A 383 -14.16 8.56 -16.38
C ARG A 383 -12.87 9.31 -16.66
N ILE A 384 -12.03 8.72 -17.51
CA ILE A 384 -10.86 9.39 -18.06
C ILE A 384 -11.32 10.23 -19.25
N ILE A 385 -11.45 11.55 -19.05
CA ILE A 385 -11.64 12.51 -20.14
C ILE A 385 -10.41 13.43 -20.26
N PRO A 386 -10.05 13.91 -21.48
CA PRO A 386 -8.84 14.70 -21.72
C PRO A 386 -8.71 16.00 -20.89
N GLN A 387 -9.80 16.51 -20.32
CA GLN A 387 -9.83 17.74 -19.51
C GLN A 387 -9.98 17.48 -17.99
N SER A 388 -10.06 16.22 -17.57
CA SER A 388 -10.24 15.83 -16.16
C SER A 388 -8.90 15.73 -15.42
N THR A 389 -8.95 16.00 -14.12
CA THR A 389 -7.84 15.72 -13.19
C THR A 389 -7.50 14.23 -13.15
N ALA A 390 -8.42 13.36 -13.59
CA ALA A 390 -8.20 11.91 -13.79
C ALA A 390 -7.04 11.58 -14.74
N ALA A 391 -6.75 12.49 -15.68
CA ALA A 391 -5.74 12.33 -16.71
C ALA A 391 -4.36 12.87 -16.28
N ASP A 392 -4.30 13.99 -15.54
CA ASP A 392 -3.05 14.57 -15.02
C ASP A 392 -3.31 15.63 -13.92
N LEU A 393 -2.77 15.43 -12.71
CA LEU A 393 -2.78 16.43 -11.63
C LEU A 393 -1.93 17.66 -11.95
N ASN A 394 -0.91 17.53 -12.80
CA ASN A 394 -0.06 18.65 -13.22
C ASN A 394 -0.76 19.58 -14.23
N ALA A 395 -1.93 19.20 -14.76
CA ALA A 395 -2.67 20.00 -15.72
C ALA A 395 -3.27 21.30 -15.13
N LYS A 396 -3.32 21.45 -13.80
CA LYS A 396 -3.97 22.59 -13.13
C LYS A 396 -3.15 23.12 -11.93
N PRO A 397 -2.17 24.01 -12.15
CA PRO A 397 -1.31 24.57 -11.09
C PRO A 397 -2.05 25.17 -9.88
N TYR A 398 -3.28 25.66 -10.08
CA TYR A 398 -4.10 26.19 -8.98
C TYR A 398 -4.52 25.12 -7.96
N VAL A 399 -4.70 23.86 -8.36
CA VAL A 399 -5.11 22.78 -7.46
C VAL A 399 -4.01 22.51 -6.41
N VAL A 400 -2.75 22.60 -6.83
CA VAL A 400 -1.60 22.43 -5.92
C VAL A 400 -1.63 23.50 -4.81
N SER A 401 -1.79 24.77 -5.17
CA SER A 401 -1.82 25.86 -4.18
C SER A 401 -3.07 25.81 -3.27
N VAL A 402 -4.22 25.35 -3.79
CA VAL A 402 -5.39 25.08 -2.96
C VAL A 402 -5.12 23.94 -1.97
N SER A 403 -4.50 22.85 -2.42
CA SER A 403 -4.15 21.71 -1.55
C SER A 403 -3.17 22.08 -0.43
N GLU A 404 -2.24 22.99 -0.69
CA GLU A 404 -1.30 23.51 0.30
C GLU A 404 -2.03 24.35 1.36
N ARG A 405 -2.85 25.31 0.91
CA ARG A 405 -3.66 26.14 1.82
C ARG A 405 -4.62 25.30 2.65
N LEU A 406 -5.22 24.26 2.05
CA LEU A 406 -6.12 23.35 2.74
C LEU A 406 -5.41 22.60 3.88
N ARG A 407 -4.23 22.04 3.61
CA ARG A 407 -3.48 21.28 4.62
C ARG A 407 -2.91 22.21 5.69
N ALA A 408 -2.48 23.42 5.33
CA ALA A 408 -2.09 24.44 6.31
C ALA A 408 -3.26 24.85 7.22
N ASP A 409 -4.46 25.07 6.66
CA ASP A 409 -5.69 25.32 7.44
C ASP A 409 -6.01 24.13 8.36
N THR A 410 -5.83 22.90 7.86
CA THR A 410 -6.05 21.67 8.65
C THR A 410 -5.08 21.54 9.82
N LEU A 411 -3.80 21.83 9.62
CA LEU A 411 -2.83 21.89 10.71
C LEU A 411 -3.25 22.92 11.76
N ALA A 412 -3.66 24.11 11.32
CA ALA A 412 -4.11 25.18 12.21
C ALA A 412 -5.35 24.79 13.02
N ARG A 413 -6.39 24.19 12.40
CA ARG A 413 -7.60 23.71 13.10
C ARG A 413 -7.30 22.64 14.14
N ARG A 414 -6.30 21.79 13.88
CA ARG A 414 -5.83 20.74 14.80
C ARG A 414 -4.86 21.27 15.87
N GLY A 415 -4.51 22.55 15.86
CA GLY A 415 -3.54 23.13 16.78
C GLY A 415 -2.12 22.59 16.57
N LEU A 416 -1.82 22.09 15.36
CA LEU A 416 -0.52 21.53 14.97
C LEU A 416 0.27 22.56 14.18
N LYS A 417 1.60 22.47 14.28
CA LYS A 417 2.53 23.22 13.44
C LYS A 417 3.31 22.24 12.58
N GLY A 418 3.59 22.63 11.35
CA GLY A 418 4.36 21.82 10.43
C GLY A 418 4.53 22.51 9.09
N THR A 419 5.40 21.93 8.26
CA THR A 419 5.74 22.41 6.93
C THR A 419 5.33 21.37 5.88
N LEU A 420 4.77 21.84 4.76
CA LEU A 420 4.52 21.01 3.59
C LEU A 420 5.76 21.03 2.71
N GLU A 421 6.32 19.86 2.43
CA GLU A 421 7.55 19.72 1.66
C GLU A 421 7.24 19.03 0.33
N PRO A 422 7.43 19.70 -0.83
CA PRO A 422 7.17 19.09 -2.12
C PRO A 422 8.12 17.93 -2.39
N LEU A 423 7.64 16.88 -3.05
CA LEU A 423 8.50 15.80 -3.53
C LEU A 423 9.39 16.31 -4.66
N PRO A 424 10.73 16.08 -4.62
CA PRO A 424 11.64 16.57 -5.66
C PRO A 424 11.27 16.09 -7.07
N GLN A 425 10.78 14.85 -7.20
CA GLN A 425 10.43 14.24 -8.49
C GLN A 425 9.01 14.57 -8.94
N LEU A 426 8.13 14.98 -8.01
CA LEU A 426 6.71 15.25 -8.23
C LEU A 426 6.26 16.45 -7.38
N PRO A 427 6.61 17.70 -7.77
CA PRO A 427 6.39 18.87 -6.91
C PRO A 427 4.93 19.18 -6.58
N SER A 428 3.97 18.57 -7.28
CA SER A 428 2.53 18.65 -6.96
C SER A 428 2.14 17.86 -5.71
N TYR A 429 2.95 16.88 -5.31
CA TYR A 429 2.74 16.08 -4.10
C TYR A 429 3.65 16.58 -2.98
N HIS A 430 3.13 16.55 -1.75
CA HIS A 430 3.83 17.08 -0.59
C HIS A 430 3.81 16.08 0.56
N ARG A 431 4.94 16.00 1.25
CA ARG A 431 5.08 15.39 2.58
C ARG A 431 4.68 16.40 3.63
N VAL A 432 4.17 15.91 4.76
CA VAL A 432 3.93 16.74 5.94
C VAL A 432 5.06 16.50 6.95
N ARG A 433 5.81 17.55 7.27
CA ARG A 433 6.77 17.53 8.37
C ARG A 433 6.16 18.27 9.56
N TYR A 434 5.82 17.54 10.61
CA TYR A 434 5.31 18.11 11.85
C TYR A 434 6.45 18.68 12.69
N ASP A 435 6.25 19.86 13.27
CA ASP A 435 7.21 20.46 14.19
C ASP A 435 7.20 19.71 15.52
N ILE A 436 8.38 19.52 16.13
CA ILE A 436 8.46 18.99 17.50
C ILE A 436 7.74 19.94 18.46
N ARG A 437 6.89 19.37 19.31
CA ARG A 437 6.22 20.07 20.40
C ARG A 437 7.06 19.97 21.68
N GLY A 438 7.36 21.12 22.29
CA GLY A 438 8.16 21.17 23.51
C GLY A 438 9.64 20.89 23.27
N THR A 439 10.29 20.23 24.22
CA THR A 439 11.73 19.88 24.14
C THR A 439 11.98 18.43 24.58
N PRO A 440 11.29 17.45 23.98
CA PRO A 440 11.35 16.07 24.41
C PRO A 440 12.77 15.52 24.31
N THR A 441 13.18 14.69 25.26
CA THR A 441 14.43 13.93 25.10
C THR A 441 14.14 12.64 24.34
N ILE A 442 14.95 12.33 23.32
CA ILE A 442 14.86 11.07 22.56
C ILE A 442 15.89 10.08 23.11
N SER A 443 15.45 8.90 23.56
CA SER A 443 16.37 7.82 23.95
C SER A 443 16.55 6.84 22.81
N ILE A 444 17.75 6.80 22.25
CA ILE A 444 18.15 5.87 21.19
C ILE A 444 18.67 4.58 21.84
N ILE A 445 17.98 3.47 21.63
CA ILE A 445 18.24 2.18 22.27
C ILE A 445 18.84 1.24 21.23
N ILE A 446 20.08 0.78 21.48
CA ILE A 446 20.89 0.02 20.53
C ILE A 446 21.40 -1.27 21.17
N PRO A 447 20.75 -2.42 20.92
CA PRO A 447 21.32 -3.74 21.20
C PRO A 447 22.52 -4.02 20.30
N SER A 448 23.64 -4.45 20.89
CA SER A 448 24.85 -4.78 20.13
C SER A 448 25.64 -5.91 20.77
N ARG A 449 26.40 -6.64 19.96
CA ARG A 449 27.30 -7.70 20.40
C ARG A 449 28.48 -7.84 19.45
N ASP A 450 29.69 -7.73 19.98
CA ASP A 450 30.94 -7.83 19.21
C ASP A 450 30.95 -6.86 18.01
N ASN A 451 31.89 -7.00 17.07
CA ASN A 451 31.91 -6.22 15.82
C ASN A 451 31.98 -4.69 16.01
N GLN A 452 33.00 -4.23 16.74
CA GLN A 452 33.29 -2.81 16.97
C GLN A 452 33.15 -1.88 15.75
N PRO A 453 33.63 -2.24 14.53
CA PRO A 453 33.52 -1.36 13.37
C PRO A 453 32.07 -0.99 13.04
N VAL A 454 31.14 -1.94 13.15
CA VAL A 454 29.72 -1.76 12.86
C VAL A 454 29.07 -0.81 13.86
N LEU A 455 29.19 -1.12 15.16
CA LEU A 455 28.65 -0.26 16.21
C LEU A 455 29.25 1.16 16.15
N SER A 456 30.55 1.29 15.86
CA SER A 456 31.15 2.63 15.72
C SER A 456 30.62 3.41 14.53
N ALA A 457 30.41 2.77 13.37
CA ALA A 457 29.86 3.45 12.20
C ALA A 457 28.44 3.98 12.50
N CYS A 458 27.62 3.18 13.19
CA CYS A 458 26.29 3.60 13.64
C CYS A 458 26.37 4.82 14.57
N LEU A 459 27.11 4.73 15.68
CA LEU A 459 27.22 5.82 16.65
C LEU A 459 27.86 7.09 16.06
N ASP A 460 28.88 6.94 15.22
CA ASP A 460 29.54 8.07 14.56
C ASP A 460 28.59 8.73 13.56
N SER A 461 27.78 7.97 12.82
CA SER A 461 26.78 8.52 11.91
C SER A 461 25.71 9.34 12.65
N ILE A 462 25.21 8.84 13.78
CA ILE A 462 24.23 9.55 14.63
C ILE A 462 24.81 10.89 15.08
N ARG A 463 26.03 10.88 15.63
CA ARG A 463 26.68 12.10 16.16
C ARG A 463 27.05 13.09 15.07
N ALA A 464 27.45 12.61 13.89
CA ALA A 464 27.91 13.46 12.80
C ALA A 464 26.76 14.05 11.98
N ARG A 465 25.59 13.39 11.93
CA ARG A 465 24.50 13.76 11.03
C ARG A 465 23.29 14.37 11.73
N SER A 466 22.98 13.98 12.97
CA SER A 466 21.73 14.43 13.61
C SER A 466 21.75 15.92 13.92
N SER A 467 20.73 16.67 13.47
CA SER A 467 20.56 18.08 13.83
C SER A 467 19.88 18.30 15.18
N TYR A 468 19.10 17.33 15.66
CA TYR A 468 18.53 17.36 17.00
C TYR A 468 19.59 17.03 18.06
N ASP A 469 19.71 17.85 19.10
CA ASP A 469 20.76 17.72 20.13
C ASP A 469 20.26 17.08 21.44
N ARG A 470 18.95 17.05 21.67
CA ARG A 470 18.35 16.49 22.90
C ARG A 470 18.07 15.00 22.79
N TYR A 471 19.13 14.22 22.57
CA TYR A 471 19.05 12.77 22.62
C TYR A 471 20.06 12.16 23.59
N GLU A 472 19.78 10.95 24.03
CA GLU A 472 20.74 10.07 24.70
C GLU A 472 20.81 8.74 23.94
N VAL A 473 21.91 8.00 24.11
CA VAL A 473 22.10 6.68 23.52
C VAL A 473 22.29 5.66 24.63
N VAL A 474 21.50 4.61 24.62
CA VAL A 474 21.59 3.46 25.53
C VAL A 474 22.03 2.25 24.71
N VAL A 475 23.30 1.87 24.86
CA VAL A 475 23.88 0.68 24.21
C VAL A 475 23.77 -0.52 25.13
N LEU A 476 23.16 -1.60 24.63
CA LEU A 476 22.95 -2.85 25.35
C LEU A 476 23.97 -3.87 24.84
N ASP A 477 25.06 -4.05 25.59
CA ASP A 477 26.10 -5.04 25.30
C ASP A 477 25.59 -6.44 25.67
N ASN A 478 25.19 -7.22 24.66
CA ASN A 478 24.73 -8.59 24.84
C ASN A 478 25.89 -9.60 24.92
N GLY A 479 26.74 -9.41 25.93
CA GLY A 479 27.81 -10.35 26.25
C GLY A 479 28.97 -10.36 25.25
N SER A 480 29.39 -9.19 24.74
CA SER A 480 30.57 -9.06 23.87
C SER A 480 31.81 -9.67 24.52
N ARG A 481 32.68 -10.25 23.69
CA ARG A 481 33.92 -10.95 24.05
C ARG A 481 35.15 -10.44 23.32
N GLU A 482 34.97 -9.79 22.17
CA GLU A 482 36.07 -9.25 21.39
C GLU A 482 36.79 -8.11 22.14
N PRO A 483 38.12 -8.18 22.34
CA PRO A 483 38.86 -7.14 23.05
C PRO A 483 38.71 -5.74 22.44
N ALA A 484 38.59 -5.65 21.11
CA ALA A 484 38.37 -4.39 20.41
C ALA A 484 37.01 -3.76 20.79
N THR A 485 35.94 -4.57 20.79
CA THR A 485 34.58 -4.16 21.16
C THR A 485 34.50 -3.77 22.63
N LEU A 486 35.05 -4.59 23.54
CA LEU A 486 35.11 -4.26 24.97
C LEU A 486 35.88 -2.95 25.22
N GLY A 487 37.01 -2.78 24.53
CA GLY A 487 37.78 -1.54 24.57
C GLY A 487 36.98 -0.33 24.07
N TYR A 488 36.20 -0.48 23.00
CA TYR A 488 35.34 0.59 22.48
C TYR A 488 34.17 0.92 23.40
N LEU A 489 33.46 -0.09 23.91
CA LEU A 489 32.39 0.07 24.89
C LEU A 489 32.88 0.83 26.13
N ASN A 490 34.08 0.51 26.63
CA ASN A 490 34.69 1.25 27.74
C ASN A 490 35.00 2.72 27.40
N ARG A 491 35.38 3.02 26.15
CA ARG A 491 35.61 4.40 25.71
C ARG A 491 34.30 5.20 25.61
N ILE A 492 33.26 4.63 25.00
CA ILE A 492 31.99 5.36 24.78
C ILE A 492 31.20 5.57 26.07
N ARG A 493 31.46 4.80 27.15
CA ARG A 493 30.91 5.09 28.49
C ARG A 493 31.23 6.50 29.00
N ALA A 494 32.33 7.10 28.53
CA ALA A 494 32.72 8.46 28.89
C ALA A 494 32.09 9.53 27.98
N TRP A 495 31.36 9.14 26.93
CA TRP A 495 30.72 10.10 26.03
C TRP A 495 29.49 10.73 26.71
N PRO A 496 29.30 12.07 26.61
CA PRO A 496 28.10 12.71 27.13
C PRO A 496 26.83 12.11 26.51
N GLY A 497 25.83 11.82 27.34
CA GLY A 497 24.56 11.25 26.87
C GLY A 497 24.63 9.78 26.43
N VAL A 498 25.73 9.06 26.69
CA VAL A 498 25.84 7.62 26.36
C VAL A 498 25.83 6.78 27.63
N LYS A 499 24.97 5.75 27.65
CA LYS A 499 24.91 4.70 28.67
C LYS A 499 25.26 3.37 28.01
N VAL A 500 26.11 2.58 28.64
CA VAL A 500 26.41 1.21 28.21
C VAL A 500 26.01 0.24 29.30
N ILE A 501 25.09 -0.67 28.99
CA ILE A 501 24.55 -1.66 29.92
C ILE A 501 24.97 -3.02 29.42
N ARG A 502 25.62 -3.80 30.28
CA ARG A 502 26.00 -5.17 29.95
C ARG A 502 24.88 -6.12 30.37
N HIS A 503 24.50 -7.01 29.47
CA HIS A 503 23.55 -8.09 29.71
C HIS A 503 24.12 -9.38 29.10
N ASP A 504 24.76 -10.21 29.91
CA ASP A 504 25.43 -11.44 29.45
C ASP A 504 24.46 -12.63 29.55
N ALA A 505 23.53 -12.72 28.60
CA ALA A 505 22.50 -13.75 28.53
C ALA A 505 22.30 -14.26 27.09
N PRO A 506 21.48 -15.31 26.86
CA PRO A 506 21.06 -15.68 25.51
C PRO A 506 20.40 -14.49 24.78
N PHE A 507 20.60 -14.40 23.47
CA PHE A 507 20.05 -13.29 22.69
C PHE A 507 18.52 -13.29 22.72
N ASN A 508 17.96 -12.16 23.16
CA ASN A 508 16.55 -11.83 23.09
C ASN A 508 16.43 -10.33 22.79
N TYR A 509 16.02 -10.00 21.56
CA TYR A 509 15.91 -8.61 21.10
C TYR A 509 14.89 -7.83 21.93
N SER A 510 13.73 -8.43 22.21
CA SER A 510 12.66 -7.84 23.02
C SER A 510 13.15 -7.51 24.44
N GLU A 511 13.81 -8.46 25.10
CA GLU A 511 14.34 -8.29 26.47
C GLU A 511 15.40 -7.18 26.52
N LEU A 512 16.35 -7.18 25.58
CA LEU A 512 17.40 -6.15 25.51
C LEU A 512 16.78 -4.76 25.34
N ASN A 513 15.79 -4.61 24.46
CA ASN A 513 15.12 -3.32 24.28
C ASN A 513 14.32 -2.90 25.50
N ASN A 514 13.59 -3.81 26.17
CA ASN A 514 12.90 -3.52 27.42
C ASN A 514 13.87 -3.06 28.52
N LEU A 515 15.03 -3.72 28.67
CA LEU A 515 16.11 -3.28 29.56
C LEU A 515 16.65 -1.89 29.19
N GLY A 516 16.77 -1.61 27.90
CA GLY A 516 17.15 -0.30 27.37
C GLY A 516 16.16 0.78 27.79
N VAL A 517 14.85 0.52 27.64
CA VAL A 517 13.77 1.45 28.03
C VAL A 517 13.79 1.72 29.53
N ALA A 518 14.04 0.70 30.35
CA ALA A 518 14.11 0.84 31.81
C ALA A 518 15.27 1.76 32.26
N ALA A 519 16.36 1.85 31.48
CA ALA A 519 17.49 2.72 31.76
C ALA A 519 17.46 4.07 31.02
N ALA A 520 16.58 4.19 30.03
CA ALA A 520 16.32 5.39 29.26
C ALA A 520 15.54 6.43 30.10
N THR A 521 15.74 7.70 29.80
CA THR A 521 15.11 8.87 30.45
C THR A 521 14.25 9.71 29.50
N GLY A 522 14.34 9.47 28.20
CA GLY A 522 13.64 10.23 27.17
C GLY A 522 12.14 9.98 27.12
N ASP A 523 11.40 11.01 26.73
CA ASP A 523 9.95 11.01 26.51
C ASP A 523 9.56 10.22 25.25
N ILE A 524 10.50 10.11 24.31
CA ILE A 524 10.35 9.39 23.05
C ILE A 524 11.45 8.33 22.98
N LEU A 525 11.07 7.12 22.60
CA LEU A 525 11.95 5.96 22.48
C LEU A 525 12.22 5.72 20.99
N LEU A 526 13.48 5.50 20.63
CA LEU A 526 13.90 5.08 19.31
C LEU A 526 14.68 3.78 19.44
N PHE A 527 14.14 2.69 18.89
CA PHE A 527 14.83 1.41 18.76
C PHE A 527 15.61 1.39 17.45
N LEU A 528 16.90 1.06 17.51
CA LEU A 528 17.79 1.13 16.37
C LEU A 528 18.77 -0.04 16.38
N ASN A 529 18.93 -0.70 15.24
CA ASN A 529 19.94 -1.74 15.09
C ASN A 529 21.34 -1.12 15.00
N ASP A 530 22.35 -1.84 15.50
CA ASP A 530 23.75 -1.41 15.51
C ASP A 530 24.41 -1.38 14.12
N ASP A 531 23.78 -2.00 13.11
CA ASP A 531 24.23 -2.04 11.72
C ASP A 531 23.49 -1.05 10.80
N THR A 532 23.13 0.11 11.36
CA THR A 532 22.49 1.23 10.65
C THR A 532 23.41 2.43 10.52
N GLU A 533 23.27 3.23 9.46
CA GLU A 533 23.95 4.52 9.29
C GLU A 533 22.96 5.61 8.87
N VAL A 534 22.98 6.75 9.56
CA VAL A 534 22.06 7.88 9.29
C VAL A 534 22.42 8.59 7.97
N LEU A 535 21.41 8.80 7.11
CA LEU A 535 21.56 9.60 5.89
C LEU A 535 20.90 10.99 6.02
N THR A 536 19.69 11.04 6.55
CA THR A 536 18.92 12.30 6.69
C THR A 536 19.34 13.04 7.97
N THR A 537 19.72 14.32 7.84
CA THR A 537 20.19 15.15 8.96
C THR A 537 19.10 15.37 10.03
N ASP A 538 17.88 15.73 9.62
CA ASP A 538 16.75 16.05 10.48
C ASP A 538 15.82 14.84 10.75
N TRP A 539 16.38 13.62 10.68
CA TRP A 539 15.62 12.38 10.83
C TRP A 539 14.92 12.24 12.20
N LEU A 540 15.60 12.63 13.29
CA LEU A 540 15.03 12.61 14.63
C LEU A 540 13.83 13.54 14.73
N GLU A 541 13.93 14.76 14.18
CA GLU A 541 12.86 15.74 14.20
C GLU A 541 11.65 15.28 13.39
N ARG A 542 11.89 14.73 12.19
CA ARG A 542 10.84 14.17 11.34
C ARG A 542 10.08 13.06 12.04
N MET A 543 10.79 12.08 12.61
CA MET A 543 10.16 10.96 13.29
C MET A 543 9.47 11.39 14.58
N ALA A 544 10.09 12.27 15.37
CA ALA A 544 9.53 12.75 16.63
C ALA A 544 8.24 13.57 16.42
N GLY A 545 8.18 14.38 15.35
CA GLY A 545 6.97 15.11 14.98
C GLY A 545 5.77 14.19 14.79
N TYR A 546 5.95 13.06 14.10
CA TYR A 546 4.92 12.02 13.97
C TYR A 546 4.65 11.29 15.29
N ALA A 547 5.70 10.84 16.00
CA ALA A 547 5.55 10.06 17.23
C ALA A 547 4.76 10.80 18.32
N GLN A 548 4.84 12.13 18.33
CA GLN A 548 4.08 12.97 19.24
C GLN A 548 2.59 13.09 18.89
N LEU A 549 2.14 12.80 17.66
CA LEU A 549 0.72 12.89 17.30
C LEU A 549 -0.10 11.90 18.13
N ASP A 550 -1.23 12.33 18.69
CA ASP A 550 -1.97 11.51 19.66
C ASP A 550 -2.48 10.18 19.07
N HIS A 551 -2.77 10.15 17.77
CA HIS A 551 -3.21 8.95 17.05
C HIS A 551 -2.08 8.05 16.56
N VAL A 552 -0.81 8.48 16.57
CA VAL A 552 0.31 7.70 16.02
C VAL A 552 0.92 6.78 17.07
N GLY A 553 1.07 5.50 16.74
CA GLY A 553 1.70 4.47 17.57
C GLY A 553 3.19 4.42 17.32
N ALA A 554 3.60 3.67 16.28
CA ALA A 554 4.99 3.55 15.86
C ALA A 554 5.29 4.36 14.59
N VAL A 555 6.52 4.87 14.49
CA VAL A 555 7.05 5.57 13.32
C VAL A 555 8.27 4.83 12.79
N GLY A 556 8.21 4.40 11.54
CA GLY A 556 9.33 3.74 10.85
C GLY A 556 10.13 4.71 9.98
N ALA A 557 11.43 4.48 9.83
CA ALA A 557 12.29 5.19 8.88
C ALA A 557 12.55 4.34 7.62
N LYS A 558 12.73 4.98 6.47
CA LYS A 558 13.05 4.30 5.22
C LYS A 558 14.46 3.76 5.29
N LEU A 559 14.61 2.45 5.14
CA LEU A 559 15.91 1.79 5.17
C LEU A 559 16.32 1.43 3.75
N LEU A 560 17.57 1.71 3.44
CA LEU A 560 18.19 1.42 2.16
C LEU A 560 19.28 0.37 2.34
N TYR A 561 19.44 -0.50 1.34
CA TYR A 561 20.57 -1.41 1.29
C TYR A 561 21.91 -0.64 1.17
N PRO A 562 23.05 -1.27 1.49
CA PRO A 562 24.36 -0.67 1.26
C PRO A 562 24.51 -0.17 -0.18
N GLY A 563 25.02 1.05 -0.33
CA GLY A 563 25.04 1.78 -1.60
C GLY A 563 23.90 2.79 -1.76
N GLY A 564 22.85 2.70 -0.94
CA GLY A 564 21.86 3.79 -0.80
C GLY A 564 20.90 3.98 -1.98
N GLU A 565 20.84 3.02 -2.92
CA GLU A 565 19.99 3.11 -4.13
C GLU A 565 18.76 2.21 -4.08
N GLN A 566 18.79 1.15 -3.26
CA GLN A 566 17.72 0.14 -3.20
C GLN A 566 17.04 0.14 -1.85
N VAL A 567 15.72 0.02 -1.84
CA VAL A 567 14.90 -0.07 -0.64
C VAL A 567 15.11 -1.41 0.06
N GLN A 568 15.34 -1.36 1.37
CA GLN A 568 15.38 -2.49 2.30
C GLN A 568 14.11 -2.54 3.16
N HIS A 569 13.59 -1.38 3.55
CA HIS A 569 12.31 -1.27 4.26
C HIS A 569 11.61 0.05 3.92
N ALA A 570 10.34 -0.05 3.56
CA ALA A 570 9.45 1.08 3.35
C ALA A 570 8.03 0.76 3.87
N GLY A 571 7.94 -0.04 4.95
CA GLY A 571 6.71 -0.60 5.50
C GLY A 571 6.74 -2.14 5.59
N VAL A 572 5.89 -2.72 6.44
CA VAL A 572 5.66 -4.18 6.54
C VAL A 572 4.20 -4.47 6.21
N LEU A 573 3.97 -5.43 5.32
CA LEU A 573 2.66 -5.99 4.98
C LEU A 573 2.47 -7.33 5.65
N ASN A 574 1.26 -7.58 6.13
CA ASN A 574 0.86 -8.88 6.66
C ASN A 574 0.29 -9.75 5.53
N LEU A 575 1.19 -10.44 4.84
CA LEU A 575 0.91 -11.28 3.68
C LEU A 575 0.48 -12.69 4.09
N PHE A 576 0.03 -13.49 3.12
CA PHE A 576 -0.42 -14.87 3.37
C PHE A 576 0.68 -15.76 3.98
N ASN A 577 1.94 -15.55 3.61
CA ASN A 577 3.08 -16.25 4.19
C ASN A 577 3.58 -15.64 5.52
N GLY A 578 3.00 -14.54 5.97
CA GLY A 578 3.37 -13.81 7.17
C GLY A 578 3.87 -12.39 6.89
N PRO A 579 4.14 -11.60 7.94
CA PRO A 579 4.63 -10.24 7.82
C PRO A 579 5.93 -10.16 6.99
N SER A 580 5.98 -9.27 6.01
CA SER A 580 7.08 -9.10 5.06
C SER A 580 7.31 -7.63 4.70
N HIS A 581 8.57 -7.25 4.44
CA HIS A 581 8.92 -5.89 4.03
C HIS A 581 8.38 -5.58 2.63
N ALA A 582 7.78 -4.39 2.48
CA ALA A 582 7.33 -3.89 1.19
C ALA A 582 8.48 -3.27 0.38
N PHE A 583 8.35 -3.30 -0.95
CA PHE A 583 9.26 -2.65 -1.91
C PHE A 583 10.72 -3.11 -1.86
N LEU A 584 11.00 -4.31 -1.34
CA LEU A 584 12.35 -4.86 -1.28
C LEU A 584 13.05 -4.78 -2.64
N ARG A 585 14.27 -4.22 -2.64
CA ARG A 585 15.17 -4.06 -3.80
C ARG A 585 14.63 -3.17 -4.91
N GLN A 586 13.49 -2.51 -4.71
CA GLN A 586 13.03 -1.46 -5.62
C GLN A 586 13.98 -0.26 -5.55
N ASP A 587 14.02 0.50 -6.64
CA ASP A 587 14.71 1.79 -6.67
C ASP A 587 14.16 2.70 -5.56
N ARG A 588 15.06 3.41 -4.87
CA ARG A 588 14.70 4.31 -3.76
C ARG A 588 13.67 5.37 -4.16
N ASN A 589 13.66 5.81 -5.41
CA ASN A 589 12.77 6.81 -5.96
C ASN A 589 11.65 6.20 -6.81
N HIS A 590 11.54 4.87 -6.86
CA HIS A 590 10.39 4.21 -7.48
C HIS A 590 9.12 4.71 -6.79
N TYR A 591 8.13 5.12 -7.59
CA TYR A 591 6.90 5.71 -7.06
C TYR A 591 6.16 4.70 -6.18
N GLY A 592 6.10 3.44 -6.61
CA GLY A 592 5.30 2.42 -5.98
C GLY A 592 3.80 2.69 -6.14
N TYR A 593 3.00 1.77 -5.61
CA TYR A 593 1.54 1.85 -5.65
C TYR A 593 1.06 3.16 -5.01
N PHE A 594 0.47 4.05 -5.81
CA PHE A 594 -0.03 5.37 -5.38
C PHE A 594 0.97 6.19 -4.55
N LEU A 595 2.24 6.22 -5.00
CA LEU A 595 3.33 6.98 -4.37
C LEU A 595 3.72 6.51 -2.96
N ARG A 596 3.29 5.31 -2.55
CA ARG A 596 3.46 4.79 -1.18
C ARG A 596 4.93 4.58 -0.75
N ASN A 597 5.87 4.52 -1.70
CA ASN A 597 7.31 4.50 -1.42
C ASN A 597 7.93 5.91 -1.26
N LEU A 598 7.17 6.97 -1.60
CA LEU A 598 7.63 8.36 -1.57
C LEU A 598 6.90 9.22 -0.53
N LEU A 599 5.63 8.95 -0.26
CA LEU A 599 4.81 9.69 0.70
C LEU A 599 4.68 8.96 2.03
N GLU A 600 4.44 9.71 3.10
CA GLU A 600 4.08 9.15 4.39
C GLU A 600 2.72 8.46 4.30
N TYR A 601 2.71 7.19 4.68
CA TYR A 601 1.54 6.32 4.67
C TYR A 601 1.40 5.63 6.01
N ASN A 602 0.16 5.30 6.37
CA ASN A 602 -0.10 4.37 7.45
C ASN A 602 0.15 2.91 7.01
N TRP A 603 0.65 2.11 7.94
CA TRP A 603 1.01 0.71 7.74
C TRP A 603 0.62 -0.10 8.98
N LEU A 604 0.44 -1.42 8.81
CA LEU A 604 0.19 -2.27 9.97
C LEU A 604 1.42 -2.35 10.86
N ALA A 605 2.61 -2.48 10.26
CA ALA A 605 3.86 -2.52 11.01
C ALA A 605 5.02 -1.82 10.30
N VAL A 606 6.00 -1.42 11.11
CA VAL A 606 7.32 -0.91 10.71
C VAL A 606 8.39 -1.73 11.42
N THR A 607 9.62 -1.73 10.91
CA THR A 607 10.67 -2.60 11.45
C THR A 607 11.41 -2.00 12.64
N GLY A 608 11.80 -2.83 13.60
CA GLY A 608 12.63 -2.49 14.75
C GLY A 608 14.06 -2.08 14.41
N ALA A 609 14.49 -2.22 13.14
CA ALA A 609 15.79 -1.69 12.72
C ALA A 609 15.89 -0.16 12.83
N CYS A 610 14.76 0.55 12.72
CA CYS A 610 14.62 1.96 13.10
C CYS A 610 13.14 2.27 13.38
N LEU A 611 12.73 2.18 14.66
CA LEU A 611 11.35 2.34 15.12
C LEU A 611 11.28 3.37 16.24
N MET A 612 10.52 4.44 16.05
CA MET A 612 10.27 5.46 17.08
C MET A 612 8.85 5.37 17.64
N VAL A 613 8.70 5.54 18.95
CA VAL A 613 7.41 5.52 19.64
C VAL A 613 7.46 6.44 20.86
N GLU A 614 6.35 7.12 21.15
CA GLU A 614 6.22 7.90 22.38
C GLU A 614 6.18 6.96 23.60
N ARG A 615 7.00 7.22 24.63
CA ARG A 615 7.17 6.31 25.79
C ARG A 615 5.83 5.91 26.40
N ARG A 616 4.92 6.87 26.62
CA ARG A 616 3.60 6.60 27.23
C ARG A 616 2.79 5.57 26.44
N LYS A 617 2.91 5.54 25.10
CA LYS A 617 2.18 4.61 24.23
C LYS A 617 2.83 3.23 24.24
N PHE A 618 4.16 3.19 24.21
CA PHE A 618 4.94 1.95 24.36
C PHE A 618 4.64 1.26 25.70
N GLU A 619 4.66 2.01 26.79
CA GLU A 619 4.36 1.49 28.13
C GLU A 619 2.88 1.07 28.26
N ALA A 620 1.94 1.80 27.63
CA ALA A 620 0.52 1.46 27.65
C ALA A 620 0.20 0.11 27.00
N VAL A 621 0.98 -0.31 25.99
CA VAL A 621 0.81 -1.64 25.35
C VAL A 621 1.68 -2.73 25.98
N GLY A 622 2.48 -2.40 27.00
CA GLY A 622 3.31 -3.36 27.75
C GLY A 622 4.70 -3.63 27.19
N GLY A 623 5.25 -2.73 26.36
CA GLY A 623 6.60 -2.86 25.81
C GLY A 623 6.76 -3.98 24.78
N PHE A 624 7.96 -4.52 24.56
CA PHE A 624 8.17 -5.66 23.66
C PHE A 624 7.80 -7.00 24.32
N ASP A 625 7.23 -7.94 23.56
CA ASP A 625 6.97 -9.31 24.03
C ASP A 625 8.26 -10.13 24.02
N GLU A 626 8.76 -10.47 25.21
CA GLU A 626 9.99 -11.24 25.41
C GLU A 626 9.88 -12.70 24.98
N THR A 627 8.67 -13.18 24.66
CA THR A 627 8.46 -14.49 24.04
C THR A 627 8.76 -14.51 22.53
N LEU A 628 9.06 -13.35 21.92
CA LEU A 628 9.47 -13.17 20.53
C LEU A 628 10.95 -12.71 20.43
N PRO A 629 11.93 -13.57 20.75
CA PRO A 629 13.31 -13.16 20.92
C PRO A 629 14.02 -12.71 19.63
N VAL A 630 13.58 -13.15 18.45
CA VAL A 630 14.34 -12.94 17.20
C VAL A 630 13.52 -12.29 16.09
N ALA A 631 12.33 -12.79 15.80
CA ALA A 631 11.47 -12.33 14.72
C ALA A 631 10.12 -11.84 15.24
N TYR A 632 9.48 -10.98 14.45
CA TYR A 632 8.13 -10.45 14.67
C TYR A 632 7.90 -9.67 15.98
N ASN A 633 8.92 -9.40 16.79
CA ASN A 633 8.80 -8.56 18.00
C ASN A 633 8.35 -7.12 17.70
N ASP A 634 8.92 -6.51 16.66
CA ASP A 634 8.55 -5.22 16.11
C ASP A 634 7.14 -5.24 15.51
N VAL A 635 6.80 -6.31 14.81
CA VAL A 635 5.47 -6.50 14.23
C VAL A 635 4.40 -6.65 15.32
N ASP A 636 4.63 -7.48 16.34
CA ASP A 636 3.74 -7.63 17.51
C ASP A 636 3.52 -6.29 18.22
N LEU A 637 4.60 -5.53 18.49
CA LEU A 637 4.48 -4.20 19.07
C LEU A 637 3.57 -3.29 18.23
N CYS A 638 3.79 -3.25 16.91
CA CYS A 638 2.99 -2.47 15.99
C CYS A 638 1.52 -2.94 15.94
N MET A 639 1.27 -4.25 15.94
CA MET A 639 -0.07 -4.83 15.97
C MET A 639 -0.81 -4.49 17.26
N ARG A 640 -0.14 -4.57 18.42
CA ARG A 640 -0.72 -4.14 19.71
C ARG A 640 -1.03 -2.65 19.76
N LEU A 641 -0.16 -1.81 19.20
CA LEU A 641 -0.43 -0.38 19.06
C LEU A 641 -1.66 -0.14 18.18
N HIS A 642 -1.78 -0.88 17.08
CA HIS A 642 -2.96 -0.81 16.21
C HIS A 642 -4.25 -1.25 16.91
N GLU A 643 -4.24 -2.39 17.60
CA GLU A 643 -5.37 -2.89 18.39
C GLU A 643 -5.76 -1.96 19.55
N ALA A 644 -4.80 -1.18 20.07
CA ALA A 644 -5.05 -0.13 21.05
C ALA A 644 -5.65 1.16 20.44
N GLY A 645 -5.88 1.20 19.12
CA GLY A 645 -6.50 2.32 18.42
C GLY A 645 -5.52 3.34 17.83
N TYR A 646 -4.23 3.04 17.81
CA TYR A 646 -3.22 3.88 17.16
C TYR A 646 -2.99 3.50 15.69
N TYR A 647 -2.33 4.38 14.96
CA TYR A 647 -1.87 4.15 13.59
C TYR A 647 -0.35 4.14 13.54
N ASN A 648 0.24 3.14 12.89
CA ASN A 648 1.68 3.16 12.61
C ASN A 648 1.90 3.88 11.29
N VAL A 649 3.00 4.62 11.18
CA VAL A 649 3.30 5.47 10.02
C VAL A 649 4.72 5.28 9.55
N MET A 650 4.90 5.27 8.23
CA MET A 650 6.21 5.20 7.60
C MET A 650 6.67 6.61 7.23
N CYS A 651 7.70 7.11 7.91
CA CYS A 651 8.33 8.40 7.60
C CYS A 651 9.34 8.22 6.45
N GLN A 652 8.87 8.37 5.21
CA GLN A 652 9.71 8.15 4.02
C GLN A 652 10.85 9.17 3.87
N ALA A 653 10.74 10.32 4.54
CA ALA A 653 11.78 11.35 4.54
C ALA A 653 12.96 11.06 5.49
N ALA A 654 12.78 10.23 6.51
CA ALA A 654 13.85 9.78 7.38
C ALA A 654 14.52 8.56 6.74
N GLU A 655 15.75 8.72 6.24
CA GLU A 655 16.47 7.66 5.53
C GLU A 655 17.74 7.23 6.28
N LEU A 656 17.94 5.91 6.32
CA LEU A 656 19.15 5.28 6.86
C LEU A 656 19.62 4.15 5.94
N ILE A 657 20.92 3.87 5.93
CA ILE A 657 21.44 2.60 5.41
C ILE A 657 21.26 1.54 6.48
N HIS A 658 20.83 0.35 6.09
CA HIS A 658 20.81 -0.83 6.94
C HIS A 658 21.63 -1.93 6.26
N HIS A 659 22.72 -2.35 6.91
CA HIS A 659 23.67 -3.27 6.29
C HIS A 659 23.24 -4.74 6.28
N GLU A 660 22.08 -5.04 6.89
CA GLU A 660 21.34 -6.30 6.96
C GLU A 660 22.19 -7.59 7.05
N SER A 661 21.99 -8.35 8.13
CA SER A 661 22.59 -9.68 8.33
C SER A 661 24.10 -9.69 8.57
N ILE A 662 24.73 -8.55 8.87
CA ILE A 662 26.14 -8.52 9.32
C ILE A 662 26.26 -9.12 10.73
N SER A 663 25.32 -8.83 11.63
CA SER A 663 25.31 -9.37 13.01
C SER A 663 24.47 -10.65 13.16
N ARG A 664 23.35 -10.77 12.42
CA ARG A 664 22.34 -11.84 12.60
C ARG A 664 22.46 -13.06 11.65
N GLY A 665 22.96 -12.86 10.42
CA GLY A 665 22.86 -13.85 9.33
C GLY A 665 21.42 -14.14 8.87
N LEU A 666 21.25 -14.85 7.74
CA LEU A 666 19.93 -15.13 7.13
C LEU A 666 19.17 -16.27 7.84
N ASP A 667 17.83 -16.18 7.91
CA ASP A 667 16.97 -17.14 8.61
C ASP A 667 16.71 -18.45 7.83
N PHE A 668 16.74 -18.41 6.50
CA PHE A 668 16.49 -19.58 5.64
C PHE A 668 17.70 -20.53 5.51
N VAL A 669 18.77 -20.27 6.26
CA VAL A 669 20.05 -20.99 6.11
C VAL A 669 20.08 -22.30 6.90
N SER A 670 19.17 -22.48 7.87
CA SER A 670 19.11 -23.70 8.67
C SER A 670 17.68 -24.13 8.99
N PRO A 671 17.37 -25.44 9.02
CA PRO A 671 16.07 -25.96 9.43
C PRO A 671 15.63 -25.48 10.82
N GLU A 672 16.57 -25.30 11.75
CA GLU A 672 16.32 -24.81 13.11
C GLU A 672 15.80 -23.36 13.12
N LYS A 673 16.45 -22.46 12.36
CA LYS A 673 15.99 -21.07 12.23
C LYS A 673 14.62 -20.97 11.56
N MET A 674 14.34 -21.81 10.55
CA MET A 674 13.01 -21.88 9.93
C MET A 674 11.94 -22.38 10.92
N ALA A 675 12.25 -23.41 11.71
CA ALA A 675 11.32 -23.93 12.72
C ALA A 675 11.02 -22.88 13.82
N ARG A 676 12.03 -22.11 14.24
CA ARG A 676 11.85 -20.97 15.16
C ARG A 676 10.96 -19.89 14.54
N LEU A 677 11.25 -19.47 13.30
CA LEU A 677 10.46 -18.45 12.60
C LEU A 677 8.98 -18.86 12.52
N GLU A 678 8.71 -20.13 12.19
CA GLU A 678 7.35 -20.67 12.16
C GLU A 678 6.70 -20.67 13.55
N GLN A 679 7.44 -21.03 14.60
CA GLN A 679 6.94 -20.99 15.96
C GLN A 679 6.61 -19.57 16.44
N GLU A 680 7.48 -18.60 16.17
CA GLU A 680 7.26 -17.20 16.51
C GLU A 680 6.12 -16.59 15.68
N ARG A 681 5.96 -16.99 14.42
CA ARG A 681 4.79 -16.65 13.61
C ARG A 681 3.50 -17.20 14.21
N GLY A 682 3.53 -18.45 14.70
CA GLY A 682 2.41 -19.04 15.42
C GLY A 682 2.01 -18.21 16.65
N ARG A 683 3.00 -17.84 17.49
CA ARG A 683 2.76 -16.99 18.66
C ARG A 683 2.20 -15.62 18.30
N LEU A 684 2.70 -14.99 17.24
CA LEU A 684 2.20 -13.71 16.75
C LEU A 684 0.70 -13.79 16.47
N TYR A 685 0.24 -14.81 15.74
CA TYR A 685 -1.18 -14.92 15.39
C TYR A 685 -2.06 -15.53 16.48
N ASP A 686 -1.50 -16.34 17.38
CA ASP A 686 -2.20 -16.75 18.62
C ASP A 686 -2.56 -15.52 19.46
N ARG A 687 -1.70 -14.49 19.43
CA ARG A 687 -1.90 -13.22 20.11
C ARG A 687 -2.80 -12.25 19.33
N HIS A 688 -2.69 -12.25 18.00
CA HIS A 688 -3.41 -11.35 17.09
C HIS A 688 -4.36 -12.11 16.13
N PRO A 689 -5.36 -12.84 16.65
CA PRO A 689 -6.22 -13.68 15.81
C PRO A 689 -7.05 -12.87 14.81
N GLY A 690 -7.40 -11.62 15.13
CA GLY A 690 -8.13 -10.72 14.23
C GLY A 690 -7.31 -10.22 13.04
N LEU A 691 -5.97 -10.33 13.11
CA LEU A 691 -5.05 -9.94 12.05
C LEU A 691 -4.50 -11.16 11.29
N PHE A 692 -4.97 -12.37 11.57
CA PHE A 692 -4.56 -13.52 10.77
C PHE A 692 -5.10 -13.41 9.34
N LEU A 693 -4.18 -13.34 8.35
CA LEU A 693 -4.50 -13.14 6.92
C LEU A 693 -5.29 -11.85 6.63
N HIS A 694 -5.22 -10.87 7.54
CA HIS A 694 -5.88 -9.58 7.40
C HIS A 694 -4.87 -8.46 7.65
N ASP A 695 -4.81 -7.51 6.72
CA ASP A 695 -4.03 -6.29 6.84
C ASP A 695 -4.95 -5.11 6.52
N PRO A 696 -5.29 -4.24 7.49
CA PRO A 696 -6.14 -3.07 7.23
C PRO A 696 -5.56 -2.10 6.20
N PHE A 697 -4.23 -2.12 6.00
CA PHE A 697 -3.54 -1.24 5.08
C PHE A 697 -3.09 -1.97 3.80
N GLY A 698 -3.40 -3.26 3.69
CA GLY A 698 -3.43 -4.03 2.46
C GLY A 698 -4.87 -4.17 1.96
N ASN A 699 -5.07 -4.33 0.65
CA ASN A 699 -6.41 -4.56 0.11
C ASN A 699 -6.53 -6.03 -0.34
N PRO A 700 -7.63 -6.73 -0.01
CA PRO A 700 -7.80 -8.16 -0.34
C PRO A 700 -7.89 -8.45 -1.85
N ASN A 701 -8.09 -7.43 -2.69
CA ASN A 701 -8.08 -7.58 -4.15
C ASN A 701 -6.66 -7.53 -4.75
N LEU A 702 -5.64 -7.28 -3.94
CA LEU A 702 -4.23 -7.34 -4.34
C LEU A 702 -3.66 -8.75 -4.16
N HIS A 703 -2.54 -8.99 -4.82
CA HIS A 703 -1.87 -10.27 -4.78
C HIS A 703 -1.48 -10.62 -3.33
N PRO A 704 -1.93 -11.77 -2.78
CA PRO A 704 -1.82 -12.06 -1.34
C PRO A 704 -0.40 -12.30 -0.83
N ASN A 705 0.58 -12.41 -1.74
CA ASN A 705 2.01 -12.47 -1.44
C ASN A 705 2.80 -11.37 -2.19
N GLY A 706 2.11 -10.33 -2.66
CA GLY A 706 2.70 -9.24 -3.43
C GLY A 706 3.34 -8.20 -2.52
N GLY A 707 4.67 -8.10 -2.55
CA GLY A 707 5.42 -7.10 -1.77
C GLY A 707 5.38 -5.69 -2.36
N ASN A 708 4.76 -5.51 -3.54
CA ASN A 708 4.69 -4.23 -4.25
C ASN A 708 3.25 -3.83 -4.62
N PHE A 709 2.24 -4.42 -3.95
CA PHE A 709 0.81 -4.17 -4.23
C PHE A 709 0.42 -4.53 -5.67
N GLU A 710 0.92 -5.66 -6.16
CA GLU A 710 0.55 -6.20 -7.46
C GLU A 710 -0.96 -6.55 -7.49
N ILE A 711 -1.64 -6.28 -8.60
CA ILE A 711 -3.05 -6.68 -8.79
C ILE A 711 -3.11 -8.21 -9.00
N ALA A 712 -4.04 -8.88 -8.32
CA ALA A 712 -4.18 -10.34 -8.30
C ALA A 712 -4.75 -10.96 -9.59
#